data_AF-A0ABD0L804-F1
#
_entry.id   AF-A0ABD0L804-F1
#
_cell.length_a   1.000
_cell.length_b   1.000
_cell.length_c   1.000
_cell.angle_alpha   90.00
_cell.angle_beta   90.00
_cell.angle_gamma   90.00
#
_symmetry.space_group_name_H-M   'P 1'
#
loop_
_entity.id
_entity.type
_entity.pdbx_description
1 polymer ?
#
loop_
_entity_poly.entity_id
_entity_poly.type
_entity_poly.pdbx_seq_one_letter_code
_entity_poly.pdbx_strand_id
1 'polypeptide(L)'
;MADLSGMAQPGSQPASGGHGSGSVTGGFELVSSGMAGGAGLSPPCSTVGGLSITDVTLEQALSRMQELSRENSELRDYLKENNEMMKKQFETLSQWKQKVHDANVMNREKFEQTRAVITALRSENEELQRKVTDAQDKEVTLSGKIKSLEAELSSLQAAKAFSDQLAYNVVKQAEKQGVEVAEEETQMRETVYVASAEKEERIMQLEVEVAQKTEELEQMKERQARLEQDITQFRQHTEQLLKDAETTQALKQQIQSENQELRQENVKLRQEVQSMLAESKNSLQRNPKNMFSFGLHFPGPQQAKEGGGDAGLGLQEELDQSPERTADDWQAESAAVTEEVSQLRCLLEAERQMVAQQKDAFEASQQEIQQLKDQVMLMNAELENCQTRHEERVKQLQRQHEVHVEEIERQRTGDSSQQQQQVLEATYTEDIQTLRSQVLTLINEVHEIQSKLSAAQRTIEVKNGRIKELEGYSTQMVEESRRQVQQLQHTLANSERNLLLEQQNHAATKQQMNELRKSFNQLVSDYKEVLDTFDQYKVEQEQRNAAGSNQKQQMETINHLTAQVVAAEEAINVREERIRKLQTELKDKDETITVFQAQAEVYKSDFTAERDARARLATERDRLAGEIEAQQVRNQELTDQLTQYAQRQLADMQLRASGQHGPAQATYSGHYVDVRDNRQAHQPMSQTGPGSIQPSQHDEEEQQIFTCPSCERRLPDFDTLNIHVQDCLEQRAAEMAQN
;
A
#
# COMPACT_ATOMS: atom_id res chain seq x y z
N MET A 1 25.90 12.58 -50.49
CA MET A 1 25.61 11.17 -50.81
C MET A 1 26.61 10.30 -50.07
N ALA A 2 26.18 9.14 -49.58
CA ALA A 2 26.90 7.88 -49.29
C ALA A 2 28.45 7.89 -49.02
N ASP A 3 29.00 7.14 -48.07
CA ASP A 3 28.42 6.44 -46.89
C ASP A 3 29.55 5.90 -45.97
N LEU A 4 29.17 5.41 -44.77
CA LEU A 4 29.84 4.40 -43.92
C LEU A 4 31.22 4.65 -43.24
N SER A 5 31.20 4.34 -41.93
CA SER A 5 32.28 3.74 -41.11
C SER A 5 33.42 4.61 -40.53
N GLY A 6 33.65 4.50 -39.22
CA GLY A 6 34.82 5.15 -38.57
C GLY A 6 34.74 5.50 -37.07
N MET A 7 33.83 4.87 -36.32
CA MET A 7 33.88 4.59 -34.85
C MET A 7 34.99 5.23 -33.99
N ALA A 8 34.57 5.89 -32.89
CA ALA A 8 35.44 6.42 -31.83
C ALA A 8 35.09 5.86 -30.43
N GLN A 9 36.01 6.00 -29.49
CA GLN A 9 35.90 5.70 -28.05
C GLN A 9 36.48 6.89 -27.24
N PRO A 10 36.34 6.97 -25.89
CA PRO A 10 35.67 6.04 -24.96
C PRO A 10 34.56 6.70 -24.10
N GLY A 11 33.82 5.89 -23.31
CA GLY A 11 32.89 6.38 -22.28
C GLY A 11 32.28 5.23 -21.47
N SER A 12 32.26 5.34 -20.13
CA SER A 12 31.91 4.22 -19.23
C SER A 12 30.45 4.26 -18.74
N GLN A 13 29.78 3.10 -18.74
CA GLN A 13 28.58 2.79 -17.93
C GLN A 13 28.65 1.32 -17.48
N PRO A 14 27.89 0.93 -16.44
CA PRO A 14 26.62 0.25 -16.74
C PRO A 14 25.43 0.63 -15.81
N ALA A 15 24.22 0.31 -16.27
CA ALA A 15 22.95 0.11 -15.56
C ALA A 15 22.55 1.11 -14.44
N SER A 16 21.55 1.98 -14.60
CA SER A 16 20.12 1.73 -14.92
C SER A 16 19.35 0.97 -13.82
N GLY A 17 18.92 1.69 -12.77
CA GLY A 17 17.87 1.28 -11.84
C GLY A 17 16.74 2.31 -11.86
N GLY A 18 15.49 1.86 -11.97
CA GLY A 18 14.33 2.74 -12.11
C GLY A 18 13.72 3.17 -10.77
N HIS A 19 13.47 4.46 -10.59
CA HIS A 19 12.68 4.97 -9.46
C HIS A 19 11.19 4.89 -9.77
N GLY A 20 10.53 3.84 -9.28
CA GLY A 20 9.07 3.74 -9.24
C GLY A 20 8.51 4.56 -8.07
N SER A 21 7.81 5.66 -8.36
CA SER A 21 7.12 6.47 -7.35
C SER A 21 5.87 5.75 -6.84
N GLY A 22 6.02 4.97 -5.77
CA GLY A 22 4.92 4.26 -5.11
C GLY A 22 3.97 5.21 -4.37
N SER A 23 3.00 5.79 -5.08
CA SER A 23 1.89 6.52 -4.47
C SER A 23 0.98 5.55 -3.72
N VAL A 24 0.73 5.80 -2.43
CA VAL A 24 -0.20 4.99 -1.62
C VAL A 24 -1.61 5.53 -1.79
N THR A 25 -2.18 5.35 -2.98
CA THR A 25 -3.61 5.51 -3.22
C THR A 25 -4.34 4.33 -2.57
N GLY A 26 -4.91 4.54 -1.38
CA GLY A 26 -5.73 3.55 -0.68
C GLY A 26 -7.06 3.31 -1.38
N GLY A 27 -7.06 2.55 -2.47
CA GLY A 27 -8.27 2.14 -3.18
C GLY A 27 -9.16 1.29 -2.28
N PHE A 28 -10.37 1.78 -1.99
CA PHE A 28 -11.33 1.12 -1.11
C PHE A 28 -12.13 0.08 -1.91
N GLU A 29 -11.54 -1.09 -2.18
CA GLU A 29 -12.27 -2.22 -2.77
C GLU A 29 -13.30 -2.76 -1.77
N LEU A 30 -14.51 -2.22 -1.88
CA LEU A 30 -15.65 -2.57 -1.05
C LEU A 30 -16.23 -3.92 -1.51
N VAL A 31 -15.60 -5.02 -1.06
CA VAL A 31 -16.05 -6.39 -1.31
C VAL A 31 -17.38 -6.63 -0.59
N SER A 32 -18.48 -6.33 -1.29
CA SER A 32 -19.85 -6.55 -0.82
C SER A 32 -20.22 -8.04 -0.72
N SER A 33 -19.71 -8.72 0.30
CA SER A 33 -20.33 -9.96 0.80
C SER A 33 -21.60 -9.63 1.56
N GLY A 34 -22.69 -9.39 0.82
CA GLY A 34 -23.97 -8.99 1.39
C GLY A 34 -24.61 -10.09 2.25
N MET A 35 -24.77 -9.82 3.55
CA MET A 35 -25.68 -10.61 4.39
C MET A 35 -27.10 -10.03 4.29
N ALA A 36 -27.94 -10.68 3.47
CA ALA A 36 -29.38 -10.44 3.45
C ALA A 36 -30.11 -11.58 4.19
N GLY A 37 -31.09 -11.22 5.03
CA GLY A 37 -31.87 -12.19 5.82
C GLY A 37 -32.78 -13.05 4.95
N GLY A 38 -32.96 -14.32 5.33
CA GLY A 38 -33.63 -15.31 4.47
C GLY A 38 -35.15 -15.35 4.57
N ALA A 39 -35.75 -15.96 3.55
CA ALA A 39 -37.01 -16.72 3.63
C ALA A 39 -37.07 -17.72 2.46
N GLY A 40 -37.67 -18.90 2.68
CA GLY A 40 -38.17 -19.74 1.58
C GLY A 40 -37.35 -21.00 1.19
N LEU A 41 -37.78 -22.13 1.74
CA LEU A 41 -37.96 -23.45 1.08
C LEU A 41 -36.74 -24.24 0.50
N SER A 42 -36.68 -25.51 0.93
CA SER A 42 -36.15 -26.70 0.24
C SER A 42 -34.64 -26.83 -0.02
N PRO A 43 -33.94 -27.78 0.64
CA PRO A 43 -32.54 -28.10 0.33
C PRO A 43 -32.41 -29.03 -0.91
N PRO A 44 -31.32 -28.93 -1.69
CA PRO A 44 -31.06 -29.85 -2.80
C PRO A 44 -30.61 -31.23 -2.29
N CYS A 45 -31.17 -32.29 -2.87
CA CYS A 45 -30.76 -33.67 -2.57
C CYS A 45 -29.32 -33.93 -3.04
N SER A 46 -28.40 -34.11 -2.10
CA SER A 46 -27.01 -34.47 -2.40
C SER A 46 -26.90 -36.00 -2.52
N THR A 47 -26.54 -36.48 -3.71
CA THR A 47 -26.40 -37.91 -4.02
C THR A 47 -25.15 -38.49 -3.36
N VAL A 48 -25.27 -38.88 -2.09
CA VAL A 48 -24.28 -39.74 -1.41
C VAL A 48 -24.42 -41.17 -1.93
N GLY A 49 -23.30 -41.89 -2.04
CA GLY A 49 -23.20 -43.18 -2.72
C GLY A 49 -24.20 -44.24 -2.21
N GLY A 50 -24.74 -45.02 -3.14
CA GLY A 50 -25.78 -46.00 -2.85
C GLY A 50 -25.31 -47.15 -1.95
N LEU A 51 -25.96 -47.28 -0.80
CA LEU A 51 -26.03 -48.49 0.02
C LEU A 51 -27.50 -48.82 0.26
N SER A 52 -27.87 -50.10 0.23
CA SER A 52 -29.24 -50.52 0.51
C SER A 52 -29.58 -50.26 1.97
N ILE A 53 -30.79 -49.76 2.23
CA ILE A 53 -31.29 -49.46 3.59
C ILE A 53 -31.57 -50.73 4.43
N THR A 54 -31.36 -51.91 3.85
CA THR A 54 -31.58 -53.24 4.47
C THR A 54 -30.40 -53.75 5.31
N ASP A 55 -29.18 -53.27 5.06
CA ASP A 55 -27.94 -53.90 5.56
C ASP A 55 -27.12 -52.97 6.49
N VAL A 56 -27.76 -51.95 7.06
CA VAL A 56 -27.16 -51.13 8.13
C VAL A 56 -27.36 -51.82 9.47
N THR A 57 -26.31 -52.42 10.02
CA THR A 57 -26.35 -52.97 11.37
C THR A 57 -26.54 -51.87 12.41
N LEU A 58 -27.18 -52.21 13.55
CA LEU A 58 -27.41 -51.25 14.65
C LEU A 58 -26.10 -50.60 15.14
N GLU A 59 -25.00 -51.35 15.11
CA GLU A 59 -23.66 -50.90 15.50
C GLU A 59 -23.07 -49.86 14.52
N GLN A 60 -23.29 -50.02 13.21
CA GLN A 60 -22.94 -49.02 12.20
C GLN A 60 -23.81 -47.76 12.32
N ALA A 61 -25.12 -47.91 12.60
CA ALA A 61 -26.01 -46.78 12.84
C ALA A 61 -25.61 -45.98 14.09
N LEU A 62 -25.29 -46.67 15.20
CA LEU A 62 -24.76 -46.07 16.42
C LEU A 62 -23.43 -45.35 16.16
N SER A 63 -22.52 -45.97 15.42
CA SER A 63 -21.23 -45.37 15.04
C SER A 63 -21.43 -44.07 14.24
N ARG A 64 -22.28 -44.07 13.22
CA ARG A 64 -22.55 -42.85 12.43
C ARG A 64 -23.27 -41.77 13.23
N MET A 65 -24.12 -42.12 14.20
CA MET A 65 -24.69 -41.14 15.14
C MET A 65 -23.64 -40.53 16.07
N GLN A 66 -22.66 -41.32 16.53
CA GLN A 66 -21.54 -40.80 17.33
C GLN A 66 -20.64 -39.87 16.51
N GLU A 67 -20.33 -40.22 15.26
CA GLU A 67 -19.63 -39.33 14.33
C GLU A 67 -20.40 -38.02 14.09
N LEU A 68 -21.69 -38.08 13.75
CA LEU A 68 -22.54 -36.90 13.56
C LEU A 68 -22.64 -36.04 14.83
N SER A 69 -22.62 -36.65 16.02
CA SER A 69 -22.59 -35.92 17.30
C SER A 69 -21.23 -35.26 17.56
N ARG A 70 -20.11 -35.87 17.13
CA ARG A 70 -18.78 -35.28 17.21
C ARG A 70 -18.62 -34.12 16.22
N GLU A 71 -19.02 -34.33 14.96
CA GLU A 71 -19.12 -33.30 13.92
C GLU A 71 -19.95 -32.10 14.40
N ASN A 72 -21.09 -32.34 15.07
CA ASN A 72 -21.91 -31.28 15.67
C ASN A 72 -21.23 -30.55 16.84
N SER A 73 -20.39 -31.22 17.64
CA SER A 73 -19.62 -30.55 18.70
C SER A 73 -18.53 -29.67 18.08
N GLU A 74 -17.75 -30.22 17.16
CA GLU A 74 -16.67 -29.52 16.47
C GLU A 74 -17.20 -28.27 15.73
N LEU A 75 -18.36 -28.38 15.04
CA LEU A 75 -19.02 -27.23 14.41
C LEU A 75 -19.49 -26.16 15.42
N ARG A 76 -19.94 -26.55 16.62
CA ARG A 76 -20.32 -25.60 17.69
C ARG A 76 -19.11 -24.89 18.27
N ASP A 77 -18.02 -25.61 18.48
CA ASP A 77 -16.77 -25.05 19.00
C ASP A 77 -16.11 -24.11 17.98
N TYR A 78 -16.10 -24.47 16.69
CA TYR A 78 -15.69 -23.55 15.61
C TYR A 78 -16.58 -22.31 15.51
N LEU A 79 -17.92 -22.46 15.63
CA LEU A 79 -18.83 -21.31 15.62
C LEU A 79 -18.60 -20.41 16.84
N LYS A 80 -18.29 -20.98 18.00
CA LYS A 80 -17.95 -20.23 19.21
C LYS A 80 -16.62 -19.48 19.06
N GLU A 81 -15.57 -20.14 18.56
CA GLU A 81 -14.27 -19.51 18.30
C GLU A 81 -14.40 -18.36 17.28
N ASN A 82 -15.17 -18.56 16.21
CA ASN A 82 -15.44 -17.53 15.20
C ASN A 82 -16.19 -16.33 15.83
N ASN A 83 -17.21 -16.56 16.66
CA ASN A 83 -17.89 -15.51 17.40
C ASN A 83 -16.96 -14.75 18.38
N GLU A 84 -16.06 -15.45 19.08
CA GLU A 84 -15.05 -14.81 19.92
C GLU A 84 -14.02 -14.01 19.10
N MET A 85 -13.64 -14.50 17.91
CA MET A 85 -12.77 -13.79 16.98
C MET A 85 -13.44 -12.52 16.44
N MET A 86 -14.68 -12.61 15.97
CA MET A 86 -15.48 -11.45 15.54
C MET A 86 -15.61 -10.43 16.67
N LYS A 87 -15.88 -10.86 17.90
CA LYS A 87 -15.93 -9.95 19.06
C LYS A 87 -14.60 -9.23 19.28
N LYS A 88 -13.45 -9.92 19.19
CA LYS A 88 -12.12 -9.29 19.28
C LYS A 88 -11.85 -8.30 18.13
N GLN A 89 -12.36 -8.57 16.92
CA GLN A 89 -12.28 -7.63 15.80
C GLN A 89 -13.16 -6.39 16.02
N PHE A 90 -14.40 -6.55 16.48
CA PHE A 90 -15.28 -5.41 16.84
C PHE A 90 -14.69 -4.56 17.97
N GLU A 91 -14.11 -5.18 19.00
CA GLU A 91 -13.39 -4.49 20.08
C GLU A 91 -12.22 -3.67 19.53
N THR A 92 -11.43 -4.24 18.62
CA THR A 92 -10.27 -3.58 17.98
C THR A 92 -10.70 -2.42 17.07
N LEU A 93 -11.76 -2.60 16.28
CA LEU A 93 -12.34 -1.55 15.44
C LEU A 93 -12.94 -0.42 16.27
N SER A 94 -13.57 -0.73 17.41
CA SER A 94 -14.09 0.25 18.37
C SER A 94 -12.96 1.08 18.97
N GLN A 95 -11.89 0.44 19.44
CA GLN A 95 -10.70 1.12 19.96
C GLN A 95 -9.99 1.96 18.89
N TRP A 96 -9.93 1.49 17.64
CA TRP A 96 -9.36 2.27 16.53
C TRP A 96 -10.23 3.50 16.21
N LYS A 97 -11.55 3.33 16.13
CA LYS A 97 -12.51 4.44 15.94
C LYS A 97 -12.38 5.49 17.06
N GLN A 98 -12.23 5.06 18.32
CA GLN A 98 -12.01 5.97 19.45
C GLN A 98 -10.68 6.72 19.30
N LYS A 99 -9.57 6.02 19.04
CA LYS A 99 -8.25 6.66 18.82
C LYS A 99 -8.26 7.67 17.67
N VAL A 100 -8.98 7.40 16.58
CA VAL A 100 -9.18 8.34 15.47
C VAL A 100 -10.03 9.55 15.89
N HIS A 101 -11.08 9.34 16.70
CA HIS A 101 -11.86 10.43 17.27
C HIS A 101 -11.02 11.33 18.19
N ASP A 102 -10.30 10.75 19.14
CA ASP A 102 -9.45 11.46 20.10
C ASP A 102 -8.33 12.24 19.39
N ALA A 103 -7.70 11.64 18.36
CA ALA A 103 -6.72 12.32 17.54
C ALA A 103 -7.30 13.50 16.75
N ASN A 104 -8.52 13.37 16.22
CA ASN A 104 -9.21 14.46 15.53
C ASN A 104 -9.61 15.60 16.50
N VAL A 105 -10.01 15.29 17.73
CA VAL A 105 -10.26 16.29 18.78
C VAL A 105 -8.98 17.03 19.14
N MET A 106 -7.88 16.33 19.47
CA MET A 106 -6.59 16.96 19.77
C MET A 106 -6.04 17.79 18.60
N ASN A 107 -6.21 17.35 17.35
CA ASN A 107 -5.81 18.12 16.18
C ASN A 107 -6.66 19.40 16.04
N ARG A 108 -7.98 19.31 16.24
CA ARG A 108 -8.87 20.48 16.25
C ARG A 108 -8.48 21.48 17.34
N GLU A 109 -8.21 21.02 18.56
CA GLU A 109 -7.75 21.88 19.67
C GLU A 109 -6.43 22.59 19.33
N LYS A 110 -5.46 21.87 18.74
CA LYS A 110 -4.21 22.47 18.25
C LYS A 110 -4.43 23.50 17.14
N PHE A 111 -5.37 23.28 16.24
CA PHE A 111 -5.74 24.27 15.22
C PHE A 111 -6.43 25.49 15.84
N GLU A 112 -7.30 25.31 16.84
CA GLU A 112 -7.93 26.43 17.58
C GLU A 112 -6.89 27.25 18.36
N GLN A 113 -5.94 26.60 19.04
CA GLN A 113 -4.80 27.24 19.71
C GLN A 113 -3.89 27.99 18.71
N THR A 114 -3.50 27.36 17.61
CA THR A 114 -2.66 27.98 16.57
C THR A 114 -3.36 29.18 15.94
N ARG A 115 -4.68 29.08 15.70
CA ARG A 115 -5.51 30.18 15.22
C ARG A 115 -5.54 31.34 16.23
N ALA A 116 -5.68 31.06 17.52
CA ALA A 116 -5.66 32.07 18.58
C ALA A 116 -4.33 32.84 18.62
N VAL A 117 -3.20 32.13 18.55
CA VAL A 117 -1.85 32.74 18.46
C VAL A 117 -1.71 33.60 17.21
N ILE A 118 -2.15 33.11 16.04
CA ILE A 118 -2.14 33.88 14.79
C ILE A 118 -3.00 35.15 14.89
N THR A 119 -4.17 35.09 15.55
CA THR A 119 -4.99 36.30 15.76
C THR A 119 -4.36 37.29 16.74
N ALA A 120 -3.71 36.82 17.81
CA ALA A 120 -2.99 37.68 18.74
C ALA A 120 -1.83 38.41 18.03
N LEU A 121 -0.96 37.66 17.34
CA LEU A 121 0.17 38.21 16.58
C LEU A 121 -0.29 39.18 15.46
N ARG A 122 -1.48 38.98 14.87
CA ARG A 122 -2.06 39.95 13.93
C ARG A 122 -2.48 41.25 14.63
N SER A 123 -3.20 41.17 15.74
CA SER A 123 -3.58 42.37 16.51
C SER A 123 -2.37 43.14 17.04
N GLU A 124 -1.29 42.44 17.42
CA GLU A 124 -0.03 43.06 17.82
C GLU A 124 0.68 43.72 16.61
N ASN A 125 0.71 43.08 15.45
CA ASN A 125 1.23 43.70 14.22
C ASN A 125 0.41 44.93 13.81
N GLU A 126 -0.91 44.91 13.92
CA GLU A 126 -1.77 46.07 13.66
C GLU A 126 -1.53 47.21 14.67
N GLU A 127 -1.24 46.90 15.93
CA GLU A 127 -0.86 47.89 16.94
C GLU A 127 0.56 48.44 16.72
N LEU A 128 1.51 47.60 16.33
CA LEU A 128 2.88 48.01 15.98
C LEU A 128 2.90 48.88 14.72
N GLN A 129 2.15 48.52 13.68
CA GLN A 129 1.98 49.36 12.48
C GLN A 129 1.41 50.73 12.85
N ARG A 130 0.39 50.78 13.72
CA ARG A 130 -0.18 52.05 14.23
C ARG A 130 0.83 52.87 15.02
N LYS A 131 1.66 52.24 15.86
CA LYS A 131 2.76 52.90 16.57
C LYS A 131 3.84 53.45 15.62
N VAL A 132 4.09 52.77 14.50
CA VAL A 132 5.02 53.24 13.45
C VAL A 132 4.44 54.43 12.70
N THR A 133 3.17 54.41 12.28
CA THR A 133 2.54 55.60 11.65
C THR A 133 2.48 56.78 12.62
N ASP A 134 2.09 56.54 13.88
CA ASP A 134 2.09 57.54 14.94
C ASP A 134 3.48 58.13 15.23
N ALA A 135 4.56 57.40 14.95
CA ALA A 135 5.94 57.89 15.08
C ALA A 135 6.36 58.68 13.83
N GLN A 136 5.99 58.21 12.64
CA GLN A 136 6.29 58.86 11.36
C GLN A 136 5.56 60.21 11.22
N ASP A 137 4.31 60.32 11.66
CA ASP A 137 3.57 61.59 11.71
C ASP A 137 4.21 62.60 12.68
N LYS A 138 4.77 62.11 13.79
CA LYS A 138 5.54 62.94 14.75
C LYS A 138 6.88 63.39 14.13
N GLU A 139 7.57 62.51 13.40
CA GLU A 139 8.79 62.86 12.66
C GLU A 139 8.53 63.95 11.61
N VAL A 140 7.48 63.80 10.79
CA VAL A 140 7.05 64.82 9.81
C VAL A 140 6.72 66.14 10.51
N THR A 141 6.01 66.09 11.64
CA THR A 141 5.67 67.27 12.45
C THR A 141 6.92 67.96 13.02
N LEU A 142 7.91 67.20 13.48
CA LEU A 142 9.18 67.73 13.99
C LEU A 142 10.06 68.29 12.86
N SER A 143 10.13 67.61 11.71
CA SER A 143 10.80 68.11 10.51
C SER A 143 10.22 69.44 10.02
N GLY A 144 8.89 69.60 10.08
CA GLY A 144 8.21 70.87 9.79
C GLY A 144 8.60 71.99 10.76
N LYS A 145 8.68 71.69 12.07
CA LYS A 145 9.12 72.65 13.09
C LYS A 145 10.59 73.05 12.91
N ILE A 146 11.47 72.10 12.63
CA ILE A 146 12.90 72.35 12.35
C ILE A 146 13.04 73.33 11.18
N LYS A 147 12.32 73.09 10.06
CA LYS A 147 12.34 73.99 8.89
C LYS A 147 11.81 75.40 9.18
N SER A 148 10.84 75.54 10.09
CA SER A 148 10.39 76.87 10.57
C SER A 148 11.49 77.59 11.34
N LEU A 149 12.14 76.88 12.28
CA LEU A 149 13.24 77.43 13.09
C LEU A 149 14.47 77.76 12.25
N GLU A 150 14.79 76.97 11.22
CA GLU A 150 15.84 77.25 10.23
C GLU A 150 15.54 78.51 9.42
N ALA A 151 14.28 78.73 9.01
CA ALA A 151 13.85 79.94 8.32
C ALA A 151 13.87 81.18 9.23
N GLU A 152 13.40 81.05 10.48
CA GLU A 152 13.47 82.11 11.50
C GLU A 152 14.93 82.49 11.82
N LEU A 153 15.79 81.49 12.01
CA LEU A 153 17.22 81.68 12.27
C LEU A 153 17.94 82.32 11.06
N SER A 154 17.57 81.96 9.83
CA SER A 154 18.08 82.62 8.61
C SER A 154 17.63 84.09 8.53
N SER A 155 16.38 84.37 8.91
CA SER A 155 15.84 85.74 8.97
C SER A 155 16.56 86.59 10.02
N LEU A 156 16.80 86.03 11.22
CA LEU A 156 17.57 86.68 12.28
C LEU A 156 19.03 86.91 11.90
N GLN A 157 19.67 85.98 11.18
CA GLN A 157 21.01 86.17 10.63
C GLN A 157 21.06 87.31 9.60
N ALA A 158 20.06 87.41 8.71
CA ALA A 158 19.97 88.51 7.75
C ALA A 158 19.72 89.88 8.45
N ALA A 159 18.85 89.91 9.46
CA ALA A 159 18.61 91.10 10.27
C ALA A 159 19.87 91.52 11.07
N LYS A 160 20.61 90.56 11.62
CA LYS A 160 21.90 90.82 12.27
C LYS A 160 22.92 91.37 11.27
N ALA A 161 23.08 90.76 10.10
CA ALA A 161 24.01 91.24 9.08
C ALA A 161 23.70 92.68 8.63
N PHE A 162 22.42 93.04 8.55
CA PHE A 162 22.01 94.44 8.31
C PHE A 162 22.38 95.37 9.46
N SER A 163 22.20 94.94 10.72
CA SER A 163 22.60 95.70 11.91
C SER A 163 24.12 95.88 12.01
N ASP A 164 24.90 94.81 11.80
CA ASP A 164 26.37 94.82 11.80
C ASP A 164 26.90 95.74 10.68
N GLN A 165 26.27 95.70 9.49
CA GLN A 165 26.59 96.59 8.36
C GLN A 165 26.24 98.06 8.65
N LEU A 166 25.14 98.33 9.37
CA LEU A 166 24.76 99.68 9.81
C LEU A 166 25.75 100.21 10.86
N ALA A 167 26.13 99.40 11.85
CA ALA A 167 27.13 99.75 12.86
C ALA A 167 28.49 100.05 12.21
N TYR A 168 28.95 99.22 11.28
CA TYR A 168 30.16 99.48 10.49
C TYR A 168 30.09 100.80 9.72
N ASN A 169 28.95 101.12 9.11
CA ASN A 169 28.76 102.39 8.40
C ASN A 169 28.76 103.61 9.35
N VAL A 170 28.20 103.48 10.56
CA VAL A 170 28.22 104.54 11.58
C VAL A 170 29.63 104.78 12.11
N VAL A 171 30.38 103.73 12.46
CA VAL A 171 31.79 103.84 12.88
C VAL A 171 32.62 104.52 11.79
N LYS A 172 32.50 104.04 10.54
CA LYS A 172 33.20 104.60 9.37
C LYS A 172 32.77 106.03 9.01
N GLN A 173 31.65 106.51 9.53
CA GLN A 173 31.21 107.90 9.39
C GLN A 173 31.74 108.78 10.53
N ALA A 174 31.86 108.25 11.75
CA ALA A 174 32.52 108.92 12.88
C ALA A 174 34.03 109.09 12.63
N GLU A 175 34.72 108.05 12.14
CA GLU A 175 36.12 108.09 11.69
C GLU A 175 36.36 109.24 10.70
N LYS A 176 35.48 109.38 9.71
CA LYS A 176 35.53 110.45 8.69
C LYS A 176 35.21 111.85 9.21
N GLN A 177 34.66 111.96 10.42
CA GLN A 177 34.35 113.23 11.07
C GLN A 177 35.36 113.60 12.16
N GLY A 178 36.40 112.78 12.37
CA GLY A 178 37.50 113.10 13.29
C GLY A 178 37.11 113.06 14.77
N VAL A 179 36.11 112.26 15.13
CA VAL A 179 35.66 112.10 16.52
C VAL A 179 36.43 110.95 17.17
N GLU A 180 37.30 111.26 18.13
CA GLU A 180 37.83 110.27 19.06
C GLU A 180 36.70 109.80 19.98
N VAL A 181 36.41 108.49 19.97
CA VAL A 181 35.41 107.89 20.87
C VAL A 181 36.07 107.62 22.21
N ALA A 182 35.78 108.44 23.22
CA ALA A 182 36.30 108.29 24.57
C ALA A 182 35.72 107.06 25.28
N GLU A 183 36.55 106.39 26.09
CA GLU A 183 36.16 105.22 26.87
C GLU A 183 35.39 105.62 28.14
N GLU A 184 34.06 105.70 28.07
CA GLU A 184 33.21 105.91 29.27
C GLU A 184 33.09 104.63 30.11
N GLU A 185 34.16 104.32 30.86
CA GLU A 185 34.32 103.10 31.67
C GLU A 185 33.22 102.90 32.75
N THR A 186 32.46 103.95 33.08
CA THR A 186 31.49 103.96 34.18
C THR A 186 30.22 103.13 33.96
N GLN A 187 29.80 102.85 32.71
CA GLN A 187 28.56 102.09 32.46
C GLN A 187 28.77 100.56 32.39
N MET A 188 30.03 100.09 32.40
CA MET A 188 30.34 98.66 32.45
C MET A 188 29.98 98.01 33.79
N ARG A 189 30.04 98.73 34.92
CA ARG A 189 29.96 98.08 36.24
C ARG A 189 28.57 97.53 36.61
N GLU A 190 27.52 98.13 36.06
CA GLU A 190 26.12 97.70 36.25
C GLU A 190 25.70 96.67 35.18
N THR A 191 26.11 96.88 33.92
CA THR A 191 25.87 95.92 32.82
C THR A 191 26.64 94.61 33.01
N VAL A 192 27.86 94.62 33.57
CA VAL A 192 28.59 93.40 33.94
C VAL A 192 27.92 92.65 35.09
N TYR A 193 27.23 93.34 36.01
CA TYR A 193 26.50 92.65 37.10
C TYR A 193 25.23 91.97 36.56
N VAL A 194 24.44 92.66 35.73
CA VAL A 194 23.28 92.05 35.03
C VAL A 194 23.74 90.88 34.15
N ALA A 195 24.77 91.07 33.33
CA ALA A 195 25.35 90.03 32.50
C ALA A 195 26.17 88.97 33.27
N SER A 196 26.30 89.07 34.61
CA SER A 196 26.75 87.98 35.48
C SER A 196 25.54 87.19 35.96
N ALA A 197 24.51 87.88 36.47
CA ALA A 197 23.26 87.27 36.92
C ALA A 197 22.55 86.48 35.80
N GLU A 198 22.47 87.02 34.58
CA GLU A 198 21.93 86.31 33.41
C GLU A 198 22.74 85.06 33.04
N LYS A 199 24.06 85.07 33.28
CA LYS A 199 24.92 83.90 33.05
C LYS A 199 24.81 82.88 34.18
N GLU A 200 24.68 83.32 35.43
CA GLU A 200 24.44 82.45 36.58
C GLU A 200 23.07 81.76 36.49
N GLU A 201 22.03 82.49 36.07
CA GLU A 201 20.72 81.90 35.78
C GLU A 201 20.82 80.92 34.60
N ARG A 202 21.55 81.27 33.53
CA ARG A 202 21.74 80.36 32.39
C ARG A 202 22.56 79.12 32.75
N ILE A 203 23.52 79.23 33.68
CA ILE A 203 24.26 78.10 34.24
C ILE A 203 23.31 77.21 35.05
N MET A 204 22.48 77.75 35.96
CA MET A 204 21.48 76.96 36.67
C MET A 204 20.49 76.25 35.72
N GLN A 205 20.03 76.91 34.66
CA GLN A 205 19.18 76.28 33.64
C GLN A 205 19.90 75.10 32.96
N LEU A 206 21.17 75.25 32.61
CA LEU A 206 21.98 74.19 31.99
C LEU A 206 22.32 73.06 32.98
N GLU A 207 22.53 73.36 34.27
CA GLU A 207 22.73 72.35 35.32
C GLU A 207 21.47 71.50 35.52
N VAL A 208 20.29 72.11 35.51
CA VAL A 208 19.01 71.40 35.56
C VAL A 208 18.76 70.58 34.28
N GLU A 209 19.10 71.11 33.10
CA GLU A 209 18.99 70.39 31.83
C GLU A 209 19.96 69.18 31.79
N VAL A 210 21.19 69.34 32.28
CA VAL A 210 22.17 68.23 32.42
C VAL A 210 21.70 67.20 33.46
N ALA A 211 21.09 67.61 34.57
CA ALA A 211 20.51 66.70 35.55
C ALA A 211 19.37 65.86 34.93
N GLN A 212 18.45 66.50 34.19
CA GLN A 212 17.38 65.80 33.47
C GLN A 212 17.94 64.85 32.40
N LYS A 213 18.96 65.27 31.64
CA LYS A 213 19.57 64.42 30.60
C LYS A 213 20.41 63.27 31.17
N THR A 214 20.96 63.41 32.38
CA THR A 214 21.61 62.28 33.06
C THR A 214 20.59 61.29 33.63
N GLU A 215 19.44 61.75 34.14
CA GLU A 215 18.33 60.86 34.52
C GLU A 215 17.73 60.11 33.32
N GLU A 216 17.48 60.79 32.20
CA GLU A 216 17.05 60.16 30.94
C GLU A 216 18.04 59.08 30.46
N LEU A 217 19.34 59.35 30.53
CA LEU A 217 20.39 58.38 30.19
C LEU A 217 20.42 57.19 31.14
N GLU A 218 20.14 57.38 32.43
CA GLU A 218 20.10 56.30 33.42
C GLU A 218 18.87 55.40 33.23
N GLN A 219 17.68 55.98 33.00
CA GLN A 219 16.47 55.25 32.62
C GLN A 219 16.65 54.46 31.31
N MET A 220 17.34 55.04 30.32
CA MET A 220 17.64 54.35 29.05
C MET A 220 18.65 53.21 29.22
N LYS A 221 19.66 53.36 30.09
CA LYS A 221 20.57 52.25 30.45
C LYS A 221 19.84 51.11 31.16
N GLU A 222 18.94 51.42 32.10
CA GLU A 222 18.16 50.39 32.79
C GLU A 222 17.25 49.64 31.81
N ARG A 223 16.63 50.36 30.87
CA ARG A 223 15.84 49.76 29.77
C ARG A 223 16.70 48.89 28.85
N GLN A 224 17.92 49.31 28.52
CA GLN A 224 18.87 48.51 27.75
C GLN A 224 19.23 47.22 28.50
N ALA A 225 19.59 47.30 29.78
CA ALA A 225 19.93 46.13 30.60
C ALA A 225 18.78 45.11 30.71
N ARG A 226 17.54 45.59 30.84
CA ARG A 226 16.33 44.74 30.80
C ARG A 226 16.17 44.02 29.44
N LEU A 227 16.33 44.74 28.32
CA LEU A 227 16.26 44.15 26.98
C LEU A 227 17.40 43.16 26.71
N GLU A 228 18.60 43.42 27.22
CA GLU A 228 19.73 42.48 27.17
C GLU A 228 19.43 41.21 27.99
N GLN A 229 18.84 41.34 29.17
CA GLN A 229 18.38 40.21 29.98
C GLN A 229 17.33 39.37 29.22
N ASP A 230 16.32 40.00 28.62
CA ASP A 230 15.30 39.31 27.83
C ASP A 230 15.91 38.58 26.62
N ILE A 231 16.85 39.22 25.91
CA ILE A 231 17.62 38.58 24.82
C ILE A 231 18.40 37.35 25.31
N THR A 232 18.99 37.38 26.51
CA THR A 232 19.64 36.17 27.07
C THR A 232 18.65 35.06 27.41
N GLN A 233 17.46 35.40 27.93
CA GLN A 233 16.40 34.41 28.19
C GLN A 233 15.88 33.77 26.89
N PHE A 234 15.62 34.56 25.84
CA PHE A 234 15.20 34.04 24.53
C PHE A 234 16.27 33.15 23.90
N ARG A 235 17.57 33.48 24.05
CA ARG A 235 18.67 32.62 23.61
C ARG A 235 18.69 31.28 24.34
N GLN A 236 18.57 31.29 25.67
CA GLN A 236 18.51 30.06 26.49
C GLN A 236 17.31 29.18 26.13
N HIS A 237 16.13 29.79 25.91
CA HIS A 237 14.93 29.05 25.49
C HIS A 237 15.10 28.46 24.09
N THR A 238 15.72 29.19 23.16
CA THR A 238 16.03 28.70 21.80
C THR A 238 17.02 27.53 21.85
N GLU A 239 18.05 27.61 22.70
CA GLU A 239 19.03 26.52 22.91
C GLU A 239 18.38 25.27 23.50
N GLN A 240 17.41 25.42 24.41
CA GLN A 240 16.63 24.31 24.95
C GLN A 240 15.75 23.66 23.87
N LEU A 241 15.01 24.47 23.09
CA LEU A 241 14.17 23.97 21.99
C LEU A 241 14.99 23.22 20.92
N LEU A 242 16.23 23.63 20.67
CA LEU A 242 17.14 22.90 19.77
C LEU A 242 17.51 21.52 20.33
N LYS A 243 17.82 21.40 21.62
CA LYS A 243 18.11 20.11 22.27
C LYS A 243 16.88 19.19 22.32
N ASP A 244 15.70 19.76 22.54
CA ASP A 244 14.43 19.05 22.52
C ASP A 244 14.10 18.55 21.09
N ALA A 245 14.46 19.32 20.05
CA ALA A 245 14.36 18.90 18.66
C ALA A 245 15.38 17.80 18.28
N GLU A 246 16.64 17.93 18.70
CA GLU A 246 17.71 16.93 18.48
C GLU A 246 17.36 15.58 19.12
N THR A 247 16.91 15.58 20.38
CA THR A 247 16.47 14.37 21.09
C THR A 247 15.22 13.75 20.45
N THR A 248 14.26 14.56 20.00
CA THR A 248 13.10 14.09 19.22
C THR A 248 13.53 13.47 17.89
N GLN A 249 14.52 14.04 17.21
CA GLN A 249 15.07 13.48 15.97
C GLN A 249 15.82 12.16 16.20
N ALA A 250 16.60 12.04 17.28
CA ALA A 250 17.27 10.80 17.64
C ALA A 250 16.27 9.68 17.95
N LEU A 251 15.23 9.97 18.75
CA LEU A 251 14.16 9.02 19.06
C LEU A 251 13.41 8.58 17.78
N LYS A 252 13.14 9.50 16.86
CA LYS A 252 12.55 9.19 15.55
C LYS A 252 13.44 8.24 14.73
N GLN A 253 14.76 8.43 14.73
CA GLN A 253 15.70 7.55 14.03
C GLN A 253 15.75 6.15 14.66
N GLN A 254 15.75 6.05 15.99
CA GLN A 254 15.66 4.76 16.69
C GLN A 254 14.38 4.00 16.31
N ILE A 255 13.21 4.65 16.43
CA ILE A 255 11.91 4.06 16.07
C ILE A 255 11.88 3.64 14.58
N GLN A 256 12.58 4.35 13.70
CA GLN A 256 12.71 3.97 12.29
C GLN A 256 13.57 2.70 12.10
N SER A 257 14.66 2.52 12.85
CA SER A 257 15.46 1.28 12.84
C SER A 257 14.64 0.09 13.35
N GLU A 258 14.02 0.23 14.52
CA GLU A 258 13.17 -0.82 15.13
C GLU A 258 12.03 -1.23 14.18
N ASN A 259 11.38 -0.27 13.51
CA ASN A 259 10.36 -0.57 12.50
C ASN A 259 10.94 -1.25 11.24
N GLN A 260 12.19 -0.97 10.86
CA GLN A 260 12.84 -1.64 9.72
C GLN A 260 13.26 -3.08 10.08
N GLU A 261 13.70 -3.31 11.31
CA GLU A 261 14.04 -4.64 11.85
C GLU A 261 12.78 -5.52 11.98
N LEU A 262 11.73 -5.01 12.63
CA LEU A 262 10.43 -5.70 12.75
C LEU A 262 9.80 -6.02 11.37
N ARG A 263 10.01 -5.17 10.35
CA ARG A 263 9.60 -5.46 8.97
C ARG A 263 10.40 -6.60 8.33
N GLN A 264 11.72 -6.64 8.55
CA GLN A 264 12.55 -7.76 8.07
C GLN A 264 12.17 -9.08 8.76
N GLU A 265 11.90 -9.04 10.06
CA GLU A 265 11.40 -10.20 10.82
C GLU A 265 10.03 -10.67 10.30
N ASN A 266 9.09 -9.75 10.08
CA ASN A 266 7.80 -10.08 9.46
C ASN A 266 7.92 -10.70 8.06
N VAL A 267 8.91 -10.28 7.26
CA VAL A 267 9.19 -10.89 5.94
C VAL A 267 9.78 -12.30 6.10
N LYS A 268 10.72 -12.51 7.04
CA LYS A 268 11.28 -13.84 7.33
C LYS A 268 10.19 -14.82 7.80
N LEU A 269 9.39 -14.43 8.79
CA LEU A 269 8.28 -15.24 9.30
C LEU A 269 7.26 -15.58 8.20
N ARG A 270 6.97 -14.65 7.29
CA ARG A 270 6.11 -14.92 6.12
C ARG A 270 6.74 -15.92 5.15
N GLN A 271 8.05 -15.85 4.92
CA GLN A 271 8.79 -16.80 4.08
C GLN A 271 8.87 -18.19 4.73
N GLU A 272 9.09 -18.28 6.04
CA GLU A 272 9.08 -19.55 6.79
C GLU A 272 7.70 -20.21 6.76
N VAL A 273 6.63 -19.45 7.00
CA VAL A 273 5.24 -19.94 6.86
C VAL A 273 4.94 -20.39 5.42
N GLN A 274 5.43 -19.66 4.40
CA GLN A 274 5.30 -20.09 3.01
C GLN A 274 6.10 -21.37 2.71
N SER A 275 7.29 -21.56 3.30
CA SER A 275 8.07 -22.79 3.17
C SER A 275 7.33 -23.96 3.80
N MET A 276 6.86 -23.84 5.04
CA MET A 276 6.09 -24.89 5.72
C MET A 276 4.80 -25.25 4.95
N LEU A 277 4.10 -24.27 4.38
CA LEU A 277 2.93 -24.50 3.52
C LEU A 277 3.32 -25.19 2.20
N ALA A 278 4.44 -24.84 1.59
CA ALA A 278 4.95 -25.49 0.38
C ALA A 278 5.44 -26.92 0.64
N GLU A 279 6.10 -27.17 1.77
CA GLU A 279 6.54 -28.49 2.22
C GLU A 279 5.36 -29.41 2.55
N SER A 280 4.33 -28.87 3.22
CA SER A 280 3.05 -29.56 3.45
C SER A 280 2.34 -29.90 2.13
N LYS A 281 2.24 -28.94 1.20
CA LYS A 281 1.67 -29.14 -0.14
C LYS A 281 2.45 -30.18 -0.96
N ASN A 282 3.78 -30.14 -0.93
CA ASN A 282 4.65 -31.11 -1.61
C ASN A 282 4.54 -32.51 -0.98
N SER A 283 4.30 -32.60 0.33
CA SER A 283 4.02 -33.86 1.03
C SER A 283 2.68 -34.45 0.61
N LEU A 284 1.63 -33.62 0.49
CA LEU A 284 0.32 -33.99 -0.03
C LEU A 284 0.34 -34.40 -1.52
N GLN A 285 1.24 -33.84 -2.33
CA GLN A 285 1.36 -34.19 -3.75
C GLN A 285 2.13 -35.50 -4.03
N ARG A 286 2.70 -36.17 -3.01
CA ARG A 286 3.37 -37.48 -3.16
C ARG A 286 2.40 -38.68 -3.18
N ASN A 287 1.34 -38.61 -3.98
CA ASN A 287 0.51 -39.79 -4.29
C ASN A 287 -0.11 -39.69 -5.71
N PRO A 288 0.32 -40.49 -6.71
CA PRO A 288 0.05 -40.20 -8.11
C PRO A 288 -1.05 -41.04 -8.79
N LYS A 289 -1.77 -40.42 -9.75
CA LYS A 289 -2.20 -41.06 -11.01
C LYS A 289 -2.61 -39.99 -12.06
N ASN A 290 -2.39 -40.30 -13.34
CA ASN A 290 -2.50 -39.37 -14.47
C ASN A 290 -3.81 -39.52 -15.26
N MET A 291 -4.28 -38.41 -15.86
CA MET A 291 -4.75 -38.27 -17.26
C MET A 291 -5.31 -36.84 -17.47
N PHE A 292 -5.31 -36.20 -18.63
CA PHE A 292 -4.96 -36.59 -20.01
C PHE A 292 -4.15 -35.45 -20.71
N SER A 293 -3.64 -35.69 -21.92
CA SER A 293 -2.97 -34.66 -22.76
C SER A 293 -3.37 -34.77 -24.23
N PHE A 294 -3.83 -33.66 -24.84
CA PHE A 294 -3.96 -33.37 -26.28
C PHE A 294 -4.45 -31.88 -26.39
N GLY A 295 -4.22 -31.10 -27.45
CA GLY A 295 -3.30 -31.26 -28.59
C GLY A 295 -3.83 -30.64 -29.90
N LEU A 296 -3.10 -29.65 -30.44
CA LEU A 296 -3.07 -29.16 -31.85
C LEU A 296 -4.01 -28.01 -32.33
N HIS A 297 -3.36 -26.92 -32.76
CA HIS A 297 -3.46 -26.21 -34.05
C HIS A 297 -4.42 -25.02 -34.35
N PHE A 298 -3.89 -24.18 -35.25
CA PHE A 298 -4.31 -22.89 -35.84
C PHE A 298 -5.28 -23.12 -37.04
N PRO A 299 -6.09 -22.14 -37.54
CA PRO A 299 -5.55 -20.96 -38.23
C PRO A 299 -6.35 -19.62 -38.16
N GLY A 300 -5.73 -18.52 -38.59
CA GLY A 300 -6.41 -17.33 -39.16
C GLY A 300 -6.15 -17.25 -40.69
N PRO A 301 -6.16 -16.07 -41.36
CA PRO A 301 -6.61 -14.71 -40.99
C PRO A 301 -7.57 -14.09 -42.06
N GLN A 302 -7.92 -12.80 -41.96
CA GLN A 302 -8.16 -11.93 -43.15
C GLN A 302 -8.18 -10.41 -42.83
N GLN A 303 -8.26 -9.56 -43.86
CA GLN A 303 -8.02 -8.09 -43.84
C GLN A 303 -9.11 -7.32 -44.63
N ALA A 304 -8.95 -5.98 -44.73
CA ALA A 304 -9.57 -5.04 -45.70
C ALA A 304 -10.97 -4.46 -45.31
N LYS A 305 -11.37 -3.23 -45.69
CA LYS A 305 -10.69 -2.10 -46.40
C LYS A 305 -11.46 -0.76 -46.20
N GLU A 306 -10.76 0.37 -46.39
CA GLU A 306 -11.19 1.68 -46.98
C GLU A 306 -12.57 2.32 -46.69
N GLY A 307 -12.58 3.61 -46.29
CA GLY A 307 -13.68 4.57 -46.53
C GLY A 307 -13.79 5.70 -45.49
N GLY A 308 -14.22 6.94 -45.79
CA GLY A 308 -14.51 7.53 -47.12
C GLY A 308 -14.50 9.08 -47.12
N GLY A 309 -15.36 9.74 -46.34
CA GLY A 309 -15.44 11.21 -46.22
C GLY A 309 -16.85 11.85 -46.26
N ASP A 310 -17.03 12.88 -45.43
CA ASP A 310 -17.84 14.12 -45.54
C ASP A 310 -19.40 14.13 -45.73
N ALA A 311 -20.03 15.15 -45.11
CA ALA A 311 -21.40 15.72 -45.22
C ALA A 311 -22.65 14.80 -45.16
N GLY A 312 -23.82 15.24 -44.66
CA GLY A 312 -24.21 16.49 -43.99
C GLY A 312 -25.74 16.76 -44.08
N LEU A 313 -26.34 17.37 -43.03
CA LEU A 313 -27.77 17.77 -42.89
C LEU A 313 -28.79 16.59 -42.75
N GLY A 314 -29.90 16.70 -42.01
CA GLY A 314 -30.32 17.71 -41.02
C GLY A 314 -31.84 17.68 -40.72
N LEU A 315 -32.26 18.22 -39.55
CA LEU A 315 -33.64 18.61 -39.17
C LEU A 315 -34.66 17.45 -38.91
N GLN A 316 -35.68 17.56 -38.06
CA GLN A 316 -36.20 18.69 -37.25
C GLN A 316 -36.98 18.22 -35.98
N GLU A 317 -37.09 19.13 -34.99
CA GLU A 317 -38.21 19.52 -34.07
C GLU A 317 -39.45 18.59 -33.85
N GLU A 318 -40.28 18.70 -32.81
CA GLU A 318 -40.54 19.63 -31.68
C GLU A 318 -40.53 18.82 -30.35
N LEU A 319 -40.50 19.31 -29.09
CA LEU A 319 -40.24 20.56 -28.32
C LEU A 319 -39.82 20.04 -26.89
N ASP A 320 -39.80 20.67 -25.70
CA ASP A 320 -40.11 21.96 -25.03
C ASP A 320 -39.31 21.91 -23.68
N GLN A 321 -38.96 22.92 -22.87
CA GLN A 321 -39.08 24.39 -22.87
C GLN A 321 -38.03 24.97 -21.86
N SER A 322 -37.79 26.29 -21.90
CA SER A 322 -37.13 27.13 -20.86
C SER A 322 -35.63 26.92 -20.54
N PRO A 323 -34.82 28.01 -20.50
CA PRO A 323 -34.90 29.28 -21.20
C PRO A 323 -33.77 29.46 -22.24
N GLU A 324 -34.02 30.24 -23.29
CA GLU A 324 -33.07 30.42 -24.38
C GLU A 324 -31.86 31.30 -24.00
N ARG A 325 -30.65 30.80 -24.24
CA ARG A 325 -29.46 31.61 -24.58
C ARG A 325 -29.14 31.37 -26.06
N THR A 326 -28.74 32.40 -26.79
CA THR A 326 -28.53 32.26 -28.24
C THR A 326 -27.20 31.55 -28.55
N ALA A 327 -27.07 31.01 -29.77
CA ALA A 327 -25.79 30.51 -30.25
C ALA A 327 -24.73 31.62 -30.38
N ASP A 328 -25.17 32.87 -30.55
CA ASP A 328 -24.32 34.06 -30.61
C ASP A 328 -23.65 34.36 -29.26
N ASP A 329 -24.34 34.17 -28.13
CA ASP A 329 -23.75 34.32 -26.78
C ASP A 329 -22.57 33.37 -26.59
N TRP A 330 -22.70 32.10 -27.01
CA TRP A 330 -21.62 31.10 -26.91
C TRP A 330 -20.43 31.43 -27.83
N GLN A 331 -20.69 31.97 -29.02
CA GLN A 331 -19.61 32.44 -29.90
C GLN A 331 -18.95 33.71 -29.35
N ALA A 332 -19.70 34.61 -28.71
CA ALA A 332 -19.18 35.82 -28.07
C ALA A 332 -18.35 35.50 -26.82
N GLU A 333 -18.84 34.63 -25.92
CA GLU A 333 -18.06 34.16 -24.75
C GLU A 333 -16.80 33.40 -25.20
N SER A 334 -16.89 32.53 -26.22
CA SER A 334 -15.72 31.84 -26.77
C SER A 334 -14.72 32.80 -27.45
N ALA A 335 -15.19 33.84 -28.13
CA ALA A 335 -14.33 34.86 -28.73
C ALA A 335 -13.64 35.71 -27.64
N ALA A 336 -14.37 36.13 -26.62
CA ALA A 336 -13.84 36.89 -25.48
C ALA A 336 -12.76 36.10 -24.73
N VAL A 337 -12.99 34.82 -24.44
CA VAL A 337 -11.96 33.94 -23.82
C VAL A 337 -10.75 33.76 -24.74
N THR A 338 -10.96 33.67 -26.06
CA THR A 338 -9.85 33.57 -27.03
C THR A 338 -9.03 34.86 -27.07
N GLU A 339 -9.67 36.02 -26.97
CA GLU A 339 -9.01 37.32 -26.93
C GLU A 339 -8.31 37.57 -25.59
N GLU A 340 -8.90 37.19 -24.45
CA GLU A 340 -8.26 37.22 -23.13
C GLU A 340 -7.00 36.34 -23.12
N VAL A 341 -7.07 35.12 -23.68
CA VAL A 341 -5.91 34.24 -23.86
C VAL A 341 -4.86 34.86 -24.79
N SER A 342 -5.25 35.65 -25.79
CA SER A 342 -4.34 36.40 -26.67
C SER A 342 -3.65 37.55 -25.91
N GLN A 343 -4.40 38.31 -25.11
CA GLN A 343 -3.88 39.39 -24.27
C GLN A 343 -2.91 38.85 -23.21
N LEU A 344 -3.25 37.74 -22.53
CA LEU A 344 -2.37 37.05 -21.58
C LEU A 344 -1.08 36.52 -22.22
N ARG A 345 -1.14 36.02 -23.46
CA ARG A 345 0.06 35.64 -24.23
C ARG A 345 0.93 36.86 -24.57
N CYS A 346 0.33 37.99 -24.93
CA CYS A 346 1.04 39.23 -25.21
C CYS A 346 1.75 39.78 -23.97
N LEU A 347 1.07 39.77 -22.81
CA LEU A 347 1.66 40.14 -21.52
C LEU A 347 2.82 39.22 -21.12
N LEU A 348 2.65 37.90 -21.25
CA LEU A 348 3.72 36.93 -20.95
C LEU A 348 4.96 37.14 -21.84
N GLU A 349 4.78 37.49 -23.11
CA GLU A 349 5.90 37.76 -24.02
C GLU A 349 6.57 39.11 -23.72
N ALA A 350 5.82 40.11 -23.25
CA ALA A 350 6.37 41.37 -22.73
C ALA A 350 7.17 41.16 -21.43
N GLU A 351 6.68 40.34 -20.50
CA GLU A 351 7.43 39.96 -19.29
C GLU A 351 8.74 39.24 -19.66
N ARG A 352 8.71 38.31 -20.62
CA ARG A 352 9.91 37.63 -21.15
C ARG A 352 10.91 38.61 -21.74
N GLN A 353 10.45 39.63 -22.48
CA GLN A 353 11.34 40.68 -23.01
C GLN A 353 11.95 41.55 -21.90
N MET A 354 11.19 41.90 -20.85
CA MET A 354 11.74 42.62 -19.69
C MET A 354 12.77 41.77 -18.93
N VAL A 355 12.51 40.47 -18.73
CA VAL A 355 13.47 39.55 -18.09
C VAL A 355 14.75 39.39 -18.93
N ALA A 356 14.64 39.35 -20.25
CA ALA A 356 15.81 39.36 -21.14
C ALA A 356 16.62 40.66 -21.00
N GLN A 357 15.96 41.83 -21.07
CA GLN A 357 16.62 43.13 -20.89
C GLN A 357 17.28 43.28 -19.51
N GLN A 358 16.66 42.79 -18.44
CA GLN A 358 17.25 42.79 -17.10
C GLN A 358 18.47 41.85 -17.01
N LYS A 359 18.44 40.70 -17.68
CA LYS A 359 19.59 39.78 -17.76
C LYS A 359 20.76 40.39 -18.52
N ASP A 360 20.50 41.02 -19.67
CA ASP A 360 21.52 41.69 -20.48
C ASP A 360 22.15 42.88 -19.73
N ALA A 361 21.33 43.66 -19.00
CA ALA A 361 21.80 44.75 -18.14
C ALA A 361 22.61 44.25 -16.93
N PHE A 362 22.24 43.10 -16.35
CA PHE A 362 23.01 42.45 -15.29
C PHE A 362 24.37 41.93 -15.80
N GLU A 363 24.42 41.32 -16.98
CA GLU A 363 25.66 40.87 -17.61
C GLU A 363 26.59 42.04 -17.97
N ALA A 364 26.04 43.17 -18.45
CA ALA A 364 26.81 44.40 -18.66
C ALA A 364 27.38 44.95 -17.34
N SER A 365 26.55 45.03 -16.29
CA SER A 365 26.99 45.50 -14.95
C SER A 365 28.06 44.57 -14.34
N GLN A 366 27.96 43.26 -14.58
CA GLN A 366 28.95 42.28 -14.15
C GLN A 366 30.30 42.45 -14.88
N GLN A 367 30.28 42.79 -16.18
CA GLN A 367 31.49 43.12 -16.94
C GLN A 367 32.15 44.40 -16.44
N GLU A 368 31.37 45.46 -16.15
CA GLU A 368 31.90 46.71 -15.59
C GLU A 368 32.54 46.49 -14.20
N ILE A 369 31.88 45.72 -13.32
CA ILE A 369 32.43 45.29 -12.03
C ILE A 369 33.74 44.51 -12.20
N GLN A 370 33.89 43.71 -13.27
CA GLN A 370 35.14 43.00 -13.51
C GLN A 370 36.25 43.93 -14.02
N GLN A 371 35.95 44.85 -14.94
CA GLN A 371 36.91 45.86 -15.41
C GLN A 371 37.42 46.73 -14.24
N LEU A 372 36.55 47.12 -13.32
CA LEU A 372 36.92 47.86 -12.11
C LEU A 372 37.83 47.04 -11.17
N LYS A 373 37.58 45.73 -11.00
CA LYS A 373 38.48 44.85 -10.23
C LYS A 373 39.85 44.73 -10.87
N ASP A 374 39.91 44.55 -12.18
CA ASP A 374 41.18 44.41 -12.92
C ASP A 374 41.99 45.72 -12.87
N GLN A 375 41.32 46.87 -12.96
CA GLN A 375 41.92 48.19 -12.80
C GLN A 375 42.44 48.43 -11.37
N VAL A 376 41.70 48.04 -10.33
CA VAL A 376 42.16 48.07 -8.93
C VAL A 376 43.35 47.13 -8.70
N MET A 377 43.36 45.95 -9.32
CA MET A 377 44.50 45.03 -9.25
C MET A 377 45.77 45.64 -9.87
N LEU A 378 45.64 46.29 -11.04
CA LEU A 378 46.74 46.99 -11.69
C LEU A 378 47.28 48.12 -10.81
N MET A 379 46.40 48.97 -10.27
CA MET A 379 46.79 50.13 -9.48
C MET A 379 47.44 49.75 -8.13
N ASN A 380 47.05 48.60 -7.54
CA ASN A 380 47.73 48.02 -6.39
C ASN A 380 49.15 47.54 -6.74
N ALA A 381 49.33 46.88 -7.89
CA ALA A 381 50.66 46.44 -8.35
C ALA A 381 51.58 47.63 -8.68
N GLU A 382 51.06 48.74 -9.19
CA GLU A 382 51.81 50.00 -9.36
C GLU A 382 52.19 50.62 -8.01
N LEU A 383 51.30 50.58 -7.02
CA LEU A 383 51.57 51.07 -5.66
C LEU A 383 52.70 50.26 -4.98
N GLU A 384 52.67 48.93 -5.07
CA GLU A 384 53.70 48.04 -4.54
C GLU A 384 55.07 48.26 -5.21
N ASN A 385 55.08 48.45 -6.54
CA ASN A 385 56.27 48.87 -7.29
C ASN A 385 56.79 50.28 -6.90
N CYS A 386 55.91 51.16 -6.41
CA CYS A 386 56.30 52.49 -5.94
C CYS A 386 56.89 52.44 -4.51
N GLN A 387 56.28 51.65 -3.63
CA GLN A 387 56.73 51.41 -2.25
C GLN A 387 58.11 50.73 -2.21
N THR A 388 58.30 49.66 -2.98
CA THR A 388 59.59 48.94 -3.08
C THR A 388 60.74 49.86 -3.52
N ARG A 389 60.54 50.66 -4.58
CA ARG A 389 61.51 51.69 -5.01
C ARG A 389 61.79 52.74 -3.92
N HIS A 390 60.80 53.07 -3.08
CA HIS A 390 61.01 53.98 -1.95
C HIS A 390 61.86 53.33 -0.85
N GLU A 391 61.61 52.06 -0.50
CA GLU A 391 62.47 51.32 0.43
C GLU A 391 63.92 51.21 -0.06
N GLU A 392 64.12 50.88 -1.34
CA GLU A 392 65.46 50.81 -1.94
C GLU A 392 66.18 52.16 -1.84
N ARG A 393 65.49 53.26 -2.11
CA ARG A 393 66.08 54.61 -2.01
C ARG A 393 66.39 55.00 -0.56
N VAL A 394 65.57 54.59 0.42
CA VAL A 394 65.88 54.75 1.86
C VAL A 394 67.12 53.93 2.23
N LYS A 395 67.19 52.66 1.82
CA LYS A 395 68.34 51.75 2.04
C LYS A 395 69.63 52.24 1.35
N GLN A 396 69.52 53.04 0.29
CA GLN A 396 70.66 53.70 -0.36
C GLN A 396 71.12 54.95 0.39
N LEU A 397 70.18 55.82 0.79
CA LEU A 397 70.47 57.03 1.57
C LEU A 397 71.07 56.70 2.94
N GLN A 398 70.60 55.63 3.60
CA GLN A 398 71.18 55.13 4.85
C GLN A 398 72.66 54.79 4.69
N ARG A 399 73.04 53.98 3.69
CA ARG A 399 74.45 53.64 3.43
C ARG A 399 75.30 54.87 3.07
N GLN A 400 74.75 55.84 2.35
CA GLN A 400 75.45 57.09 2.07
C GLN A 400 75.72 57.90 3.34
N HIS A 401 74.78 57.92 4.28
CA HIS A 401 74.97 58.54 5.59
C HIS A 401 76.01 57.79 6.44
N GLU A 402 75.94 56.46 6.45
CA GLU A 402 76.86 55.56 7.15
C GLU A 402 78.33 55.81 6.74
N VAL A 403 78.61 55.82 5.43
CA VAL A 403 79.94 56.14 4.86
C VAL A 403 80.38 57.57 5.17
N HIS A 404 79.44 58.54 5.20
CA HIS A 404 79.78 59.92 5.58
C HIS A 404 80.13 60.04 7.08
N VAL A 405 79.50 59.27 7.96
CA VAL A 405 79.85 59.21 9.39
C VAL A 405 81.23 58.58 9.57
N GLU A 406 81.51 57.44 8.92
CA GLU A 406 82.84 56.80 8.97
C GLU A 406 83.95 57.75 8.48
N GLU A 407 83.74 58.47 7.38
CA GLU A 407 84.74 59.41 6.87
C GLU A 407 84.95 60.63 7.78
N ILE A 408 83.90 61.13 8.45
CA ILE A 408 84.03 62.20 9.48
C ILE A 408 84.78 61.69 10.72
N GLU A 409 84.52 60.46 11.19
CA GLU A 409 85.25 59.87 12.30
C GLU A 409 86.73 59.59 11.94
N ARG A 410 87.00 59.22 10.68
CA ARG A 410 88.35 59.02 10.14
C ARG A 410 89.14 60.34 10.01
N GLN A 411 88.49 61.43 9.62
CA GLN A 411 89.09 62.76 9.62
C GLN A 411 89.39 63.23 11.06
N ARG A 412 88.41 63.11 11.96
CA ARG A 412 88.54 63.47 13.38
C ARG A 412 89.64 62.67 14.13
N THR A 413 89.90 61.42 13.73
CA THR A 413 91.00 60.61 14.28
C THR A 413 92.35 60.89 13.60
N GLY A 414 92.35 61.29 12.32
CA GLY A 414 93.56 61.73 11.61
C GLY A 414 94.14 63.04 12.15
N ASP A 415 93.31 64.08 12.25
CA ASP A 415 93.76 65.43 12.65
C ASP A 415 94.32 65.47 14.09
N SER A 416 93.84 64.59 14.97
CA SER A 416 94.31 64.48 16.35
C SER A 416 95.78 64.01 16.48
N SER A 417 96.46 63.66 15.39
CA SER A 417 97.81 63.05 15.39
C SER A 417 98.93 63.95 14.84
N GLN A 418 98.66 65.20 14.40
CA GLN A 418 99.69 66.06 13.80
C GLN A 418 99.93 67.43 14.48
N GLN A 419 99.11 67.85 15.45
CA GLN A 419 99.17 69.24 15.97
C GLN A 419 99.62 69.39 17.44
N GLN A 420 100.50 68.49 17.93
CA GLN A 420 101.03 68.57 19.30
C GLN A 420 102.56 68.40 19.42
N GLN A 421 103.35 68.85 18.43
CA GLN A 421 104.82 68.87 18.59
C GLN A 421 105.56 70.02 17.89
N GLN A 422 105.18 71.28 18.14
CA GLN A 422 106.12 72.40 18.08
C GLN A 422 105.65 73.61 18.91
N VAL A 423 106.37 73.93 19.98
CA VAL A 423 106.26 75.20 20.73
C VAL A 423 107.68 75.63 21.16
N LEU A 424 108.23 76.60 20.44
CA LEU A 424 109.40 77.42 20.78
C LEU A 424 109.38 78.63 19.81
N GLU A 425 109.76 79.86 20.16
CA GLU A 425 109.88 80.50 21.48
C GLU A 425 110.02 82.03 21.24
N ALA A 426 109.10 82.87 21.74
CA ALA A 426 109.24 84.33 21.63
C ALA A 426 108.37 85.11 22.65
N THR A 427 109.03 85.97 23.43
CA THR A 427 108.54 87.23 24.05
C THR A 427 107.12 87.31 24.64
N TYR A 428 107.05 87.52 25.97
CA TYR A 428 105.99 88.30 26.64
C TYR A 428 105.87 89.71 25.98
N THR A 429 104.75 90.45 26.02
CA THR A 429 103.78 90.70 27.11
C THR A 429 102.34 90.94 26.59
N GLU A 430 101.34 90.90 27.49
CA GLU A 430 99.90 91.22 27.29
C GLU A 430 99.15 90.45 26.18
N ASP A 431 99.55 90.52 24.91
CA ASP A 431 98.80 89.94 23.78
C ASP A 431 98.60 88.42 23.90
N ILE A 432 99.57 87.71 24.49
CA ILE A 432 99.45 86.26 24.76
C ILE A 432 98.44 85.97 25.87
N GLN A 433 98.23 86.91 26.80
CA GLN A 433 97.20 86.79 27.85
C GLN A 433 95.81 87.19 27.34
N THR A 434 95.69 88.22 26.49
CA THR A 434 94.42 88.56 25.84
C THR A 434 93.99 87.45 24.88
N LEU A 435 94.88 86.93 24.04
CA LEU A 435 94.62 85.73 23.20
C LEU A 435 94.25 84.51 24.04
N ARG A 436 94.95 84.21 25.15
CA ARG A 436 94.55 83.12 26.07
C ARG A 436 93.16 83.34 26.66
N SER A 437 92.81 84.57 27.03
CA SER A 437 91.48 84.88 27.57
C SER A 437 90.39 84.72 26.49
N GLN A 438 90.64 85.17 25.26
CA GLN A 438 89.73 84.99 24.12
C GLN A 438 89.54 83.51 23.78
N VAL A 439 90.62 82.72 23.77
CA VAL A 439 90.56 81.26 23.56
C VAL A 439 89.81 80.56 24.70
N LEU A 440 90.00 80.97 25.95
CA LEU A 440 89.23 80.45 27.09
C LEU A 440 87.74 80.82 27.01
N THR A 441 87.41 82.04 26.62
CA THR A 441 86.02 82.47 26.40
C THR A 441 85.39 81.69 25.25
N LEU A 442 86.07 81.54 24.10
CA LEU A 442 85.60 80.72 22.97
C LEU A 442 85.43 79.24 23.35
N ILE A 443 86.33 78.67 24.15
CA ILE A 443 86.19 77.31 24.67
C ILE A 443 84.96 77.20 25.59
N ASN A 444 84.72 78.19 26.45
CA ASN A 444 83.55 78.22 27.31
C ASN A 444 82.25 78.41 26.51
N GLU A 445 82.22 79.27 25.50
CA GLU A 445 81.08 79.47 24.59
C GLU A 445 80.79 78.19 23.80
N VAL A 446 81.82 77.54 23.23
CA VAL A 446 81.68 76.24 22.54
C VAL A 446 81.19 75.15 23.50
N HIS A 447 81.68 75.13 24.75
CA HIS A 447 81.20 74.18 25.77
C HIS A 447 79.76 74.46 26.20
N GLU A 448 79.36 75.72 26.33
CA GLU A 448 77.98 76.12 26.65
C GLU A 448 77.03 75.79 25.49
N ILE A 449 77.45 76.04 24.24
CA ILE A 449 76.73 75.64 23.02
C ILE A 449 76.61 74.11 22.94
N GLN A 450 77.69 73.36 23.21
CA GLN A 450 77.66 71.89 23.24
C GLN A 450 76.74 71.36 24.35
N SER A 451 76.71 72.01 25.51
CA SER A 451 75.80 71.68 26.62
C SER A 451 74.34 71.94 26.24
N LYS A 452 74.04 73.11 25.65
CA LYS A 452 72.73 73.47 25.11
C LYS A 452 72.27 72.51 24.01
N LEU A 453 73.16 72.15 23.08
CA LEU A 453 72.92 71.16 22.02
C LEU A 453 72.60 69.78 22.61
N SER A 454 73.39 69.33 23.59
CA SER A 454 73.17 68.04 24.27
C SER A 454 71.84 68.01 25.04
N ALA A 455 71.43 69.14 25.64
CA ALA A 455 70.12 69.27 26.29
C ALA A 455 68.96 69.28 25.27
N ALA A 456 69.14 69.96 24.13
CA ALA A 456 68.17 69.95 23.03
C ALA A 456 68.02 68.54 22.43
N GLN A 457 69.12 67.81 22.21
CA GLN A 457 69.12 66.43 21.73
C GLN A 457 68.32 65.51 22.66
N ARG A 458 68.59 65.51 23.97
CA ARG A 458 67.78 64.74 24.96
C ARG A 458 66.30 65.12 24.94
N THR A 459 66.00 66.41 24.74
CA THR A 459 64.61 66.90 24.65
C THR A 459 63.92 66.39 23.38
N ILE A 460 64.65 66.27 22.27
CA ILE A 460 64.18 65.67 21.02
C ILE A 460 64.00 64.15 21.18
N GLU A 461 64.92 63.45 21.84
CA GLU A 461 64.81 62.01 22.12
C GLU A 461 63.56 61.69 22.96
N VAL A 462 63.31 62.43 24.04
CA VAL A 462 62.10 62.27 24.87
C VAL A 462 60.83 62.56 24.07
N LYS A 463 60.82 63.60 23.22
CA LYS A 463 59.68 63.89 22.34
C LYS A 463 59.47 62.80 21.29
N ASN A 464 60.53 62.28 20.68
CA ASN A 464 60.46 61.20 19.69
C ASN A 464 60.00 59.87 20.33
N GLY A 465 60.40 59.59 21.57
CA GLY A 465 59.85 58.49 22.36
C GLY A 465 58.33 58.65 22.56
N ARG A 466 57.89 59.84 23.01
CA ARG A 466 56.47 60.12 23.22
C ARG A 466 55.64 60.11 21.93
N ILE A 467 56.22 60.52 20.79
CA ILE A 467 55.58 60.40 19.48
C ILE A 467 55.35 58.93 19.14
N LYS A 468 56.37 58.06 19.28
CA LYS A 468 56.24 56.61 19.03
C LYS A 468 55.21 55.93 19.94
N GLU A 469 55.11 56.34 21.20
CA GLU A 469 54.06 55.87 22.11
C GLU A 469 52.65 56.21 21.60
N LEU A 470 52.46 57.45 21.12
CA LEU A 470 51.17 57.92 20.60
C LEU A 470 50.82 57.29 19.24
N GLU A 471 51.81 57.08 18.37
CA GLU A 471 51.67 56.32 17.12
C GLU A 471 51.30 54.85 17.38
N GLY A 472 51.93 54.22 18.38
CA GLY A 472 51.61 52.87 18.84
C GLY A 472 50.19 52.74 19.41
N TYR A 473 49.77 53.70 20.24
CA TYR A 473 48.40 53.73 20.77
C TYR A 473 47.35 53.97 19.67
N SER A 474 47.65 54.89 18.73
CA SER A 474 46.77 55.19 17.59
C SER A 474 46.60 53.98 16.67
N THR A 475 47.69 53.27 16.35
CA THR A 475 47.63 52.05 15.54
C THR A 475 46.87 50.92 16.23
N GLN A 476 47.04 50.72 17.55
CA GLN A 476 46.25 49.76 18.33
C GLN A 476 44.74 50.08 18.27
N MET A 477 44.34 51.33 18.50
CA MET A 477 42.94 51.76 18.39
C MET A 477 42.35 51.55 16.99
N VAL A 478 43.13 51.80 15.93
CA VAL A 478 42.71 51.56 14.54
C VAL A 478 42.55 50.06 14.25
N GLU A 479 43.47 49.21 14.73
CA GLU A 479 43.32 47.76 14.58
C GLU A 479 42.14 47.20 15.36
N GLU A 480 41.90 47.67 16.59
CA GLU A 480 40.76 47.23 17.41
C GLU A 480 39.43 47.65 16.78
N SER A 481 39.34 48.89 16.30
CA SER A 481 38.20 49.37 15.51
C SER A 481 38.00 48.52 14.25
N ARG A 482 39.08 48.17 13.54
CA ARG A 482 39.04 47.28 12.35
C ARG A 482 38.54 45.88 12.69
N ARG A 483 38.97 45.29 13.82
CA ARG A 483 38.48 43.98 14.30
C ARG A 483 36.98 44.03 14.61
N GLN A 484 36.50 45.08 15.28
CA GLN A 484 35.07 45.28 15.53
C GLN A 484 34.26 45.41 14.23
N VAL A 485 34.73 46.22 13.27
CA VAL A 485 34.08 46.34 11.94
C VAL A 485 34.03 45.01 11.21
N GLN A 486 35.11 44.23 11.21
CA GLN A 486 35.14 42.88 10.59
C GLN A 486 34.17 41.91 11.29
N GLN A 487 34.05 41.96 12.62
CA GLN A 487 33.12 41.13 13.38
C GLN A 487 31.65 41.51 13.11
N LEU A 488 31.36 42.81 12.97
CA LEU A 488 30.05 43.30 12.56
C LEU A 488 29.73 42.90 11.11
N GLN A 489 30.67 43.02 10.17
CA GLN A 489 30.51 42.56 8.78
C GLN A 489 30.20 41.06 8.68
N HIS A 490 30.93 40.22 9.43
CA HIS A 490 30.65 38.78 9.49
C HIS A 490 29.28 38.47 10.10
N THR A 491 28.85 39.24 11.10
CA THR A 491 27.52 39.12 11.71
C THR A 491 26.41 39.54 10.74
N LEU A 492 26.63 40.62 9.99
CA LEU A 492 25.71 41.10 8.95
C LEU A 492 25.55 40.05 7.84
N ALA A 493 26.64 39.56 7.26
CA ALA A 493 26.61 38.54 6.21
C ALA A 493 25.91 37.24 6.63
N ASN A 494 26.04 36.84 7.90
CA ASN A 494 25.27 35.72 8.45
C ASN A 494 23.78 36.04 8.57
N SER A 495 23.41 37.26 8.98
CA SER A 495 22.01 37.69 9.03
C SER A 495 21.36 37.79 7.64
N GLU A 496 22.09 38.29 6.63
CA GLU A 496 21.66 38.34 5.23
C GLU A 496 21.45 36.93 4.66
N ARG A 497 22.39 36.01 4.89
CA ARG A 497 22.28 34.60 4.49
C ARG A 497 21.10 33.91 5.16
N ASN A 498 20.84 34.17 6.43
CA ASN A 498 19.69 33.61 7.15
C ASN A 498 18.37 34.19 6.64
N LEU A 499 18.32 35.50 6.34
CA LEU A 499 17.16 36.15 5.74
C LEU A 499 16.83 35.58 4.35
N LEU A 500 17.85 35.32 3.52
CA LEU A 500 17.68 34.69 2.21
C LEU A 500 17.10 33.26 2.34
N LEU A 501 17.60 32.48 3.28
CA LEU A 501 17.09 31.14 3.56
C LEU A 501 15.64 31.19 4.05
N GLU A 502 15.29 32.14 4.91
CA GLU A 502 13.94 32.26 5.43
C GLU A 502 12.94 32.78 4.40
N GLN A 503 13.37 33.64 3.47
CA GLN A 503 12.59 33.99 2.28
C GLN A 503 12.32 32.76 1.39
N GLN A 504 13.32 31.88 1.21
CA GLN A 504 13.14 30.62 0.48
C GLN A 504 12.18 29.66 1.20
N ASN A 505 12.32 29.49 2.52
CA ASN A 505 11.41 28.70 3.36
C ASN A 505 9.97 29.23 3.27
N HIS A 506 9.78 30.55 3.32
CA HIS A 506 8.48 31.19 3.19
C HIS A 506 7.88 31.01 1.79
N ALA A 507 8.68 31.10 0.73
CA ALA A 507 8.24 30.85 -0.64
C ALA A 507 7.78 29.38 -0.82
N ALA A 508 8.55 28.42 -0.32
CA ALA A 508 8.18 27.00 -0.34
C ALA A 508 6.90 26.71 0.46
N THR A 509 6.77 27.30 1.65
CA THR A 509 5.56 27.20 2.48
C THR A 509 4.33 27.80 1.77
N LYS A 510 4.50 28.96 1.11
CA LYS A 510 3.46 29.60 0.31
C LYS A 510 3.05 28.75 -0.90
N GLN A 511 3.99 28.03 -1.54
CA GLN A 511 3.67 27.05 -2.57
C GLN A 511 2.83 25.89 -2.01
N GLN A 512 3.26 25.27 -0.92
CA GLN A 512 2.52 24.17 -0.26
C GLN A 512 1.10 24.60 0.14
N MET A 513 0.92 25.82 0.65
CA MET A 513 -0.40 26.36 0.99
C MET A 513 -1.28 26.61 -0.24
N ASN A 514 -0.69 27.00 -1.38
CA ASN A 514 -1.41 27.12 -2.65
C ASN A 514 -1.80 25.75 -3.23
N GLU A 515 -0.93 24.74 -3.11
CA GLU A 515 -1.20 23.36 -3.52
C GLU A 515 -2.30 22.73 -2.66
N LEU A 516 -2.24 22.89 -1.33
CA LEU A 516 -3.28 22.46 -0.41
C LEU A 516 -4.63 23.16 -0.66
N ARG A 517 -4.59 24.45 -1.02
CA ARG A 517 -5.81 25.20 -1.42
C ARG A 517 -6.39 24.69 -2.74
N LYS A 518 -5.55 24.28 -3.71
CA LYS A 518 -6.00 23.62 -4.94
C LYS A 518 -6.64 22.26 -4.64
N SER A 519 -6.01 21.40 -3.83
CA SER A 519 -6.57 20.09 -3.48
C SER A 519 -7.86 20.21 -2.65
N PHE A 520 -7.95 21.21 -1.77
CA PHE A 520 -9.20 21.50 -1.04
C PHE A 520 -10.32 21.94 -1.99
N ASN A 521 -10.04 22.86 -2.93
CA ASN A 521 -11.01 23.29 -3.92
C ASN A 521 -11.45 22.13 -4.84
N GLN A 522 -10.53 21.24 -5.23
CA GLN A 522 -10.86 20.03 -5.98
C GLN A 522 -11.78 19.13 -5.18
N LEU A 523 -11.43 18.79 -3.94
CA LEU A 523 -12.26 17.96 -3.06
C LEU A 523 -13.67 18.55 -2.84
N VAL A 524 -13.80 19.87 -2.77
CA VAL A 524 -15.10 20.57 -2.71
C VAL A 524 -15.88 20.51 -4.04
N SER A 525 -15.19 20.36 -5.18
CA SER A 525 -15.82 20.06 -6.48
C SER A 525 -16.29 18.61 -6.51
N ASP A 526 -15.43 17.66 -6.14
CA ASP A 526 -15.72 16.22 -6.11
C ASP A 526 -16.93 15.92 -5.19
N TYR A 527 -16.98 16.57 -4.01
CA TYR A 527 -18.13 16.45 -3.10
C TYR A 527 -19.43 17.03 -3.68
N LYS A 528 -19.38 18.05 -4.54
CA LYS A 528 -20.57 18.56 -5.24
C LYS A 528 -21.03 17.58 -6.30
N GLU A 529 -20.12 17.07 -7.13
CA GLU A 529 -20.44 16.08 -8.16
C GLU A 529 -21.06 14.81 -7.55
N VAL A 530 -20.57 14.36 -6.39
CA VAL A 530 -21.16 13.24 -5.63
C VAL A 530 -22.55 13.57 -5.06
N LEU A 531 -22.83 14.82 -4.67
CA LEU A 531 -24.16 15.25 -4.24
C LEU A 531 -25.13 15.38 -5.43
N ASP A 532 -24.69 16.01 -6.52
CA ASP A 532 -25.47 16.20 -7.75
C ASP A 532 -25.84 14.84 -8.37
N THR A 533 -24.91 13.88 -8.40
CA THR A 533 -25.18 12.50 -8.87
C THR A 533 -26.04 11.70 -7.90
N PHE A 534 -25.96 11.95 -6.59
CA PHE A 534 -26.88 11.35 -5.61
C PHE A 534 -28.32 11.87 -5.79
N ASP A 535 -28.50 13.18 -5.95
CA ASP A 535 -29.83 13.77 -6.18
C ASP A 535 -30.38 13.37 -7.56
N GLN A 536 -29.55 13.24 -8.60
CA GLN A 536 -29.93 12.63 -9.87
C GLN A 536 -30.40 11.17 -9.69
N TYR A 537 -29.63 10.33 -9.00
CA TYR A 537 -30.01 8.94 -8.72
C TYR A 537 -31.31 8.83 -7.89
N LYS A 538 -31.50 9.75 -6.94
CA LYS A 538 -32.73 9.86 -6.16
C LYS A 538 -33.93 10.23 -7.03
N VAL A 539 -33.78 11.19 -7.94
CA VAL A 539 -34.82 11.54 -8.92
C VAL A 539 -35.09 10.37 -9.88
N GLU A 540 -34.07 9.64 -10.34
CA GLU A 540 -34.27 8.40 -11.10
C GLU A 540 -35.01 7.32 -10.31
N GLN A 541 -34.71 7.15 -9.02
CA GLN A 541 -35.44 6.26 -8.11
C GLN A 541 -36.92 6.66 -8.02
N GLU A 542 -37.20 7.92 -7.71
CA GLU A 542 -38.57 8.45 -7.59
C GLU A 542 -39.34 8.31 -8.92
N GLN A 543 -38.70 8.56 -10.07
CA GLN A 543 -39.27 8.33 -11.40
C GLN A 543 -39.51 6.84 -11.70
N ARG A 544 -38.56 5.94 -11.40
CA ARG A 544 -38.72 4.48 -11.58
C ARG A 544 -39.84 3.92 -10.71
N ASN A 545 -39.98 4.41 -9.49
CA ASN A 545 -41.03 4.02 -8.56
C ASN A 545 -42.42 4.58 -8.96
N ALA A 546 -42.47 5.75 -9.60
CA ALA A 546 -43.69 6.26 -10.25
C ALA A 546 -44.05 5.48 -11.54
N ALA A 547 -43.05 5.07 -12.32
CA ALA A 547 -43.19 4.35 -13.59
C ALA A 547 -43.42 2.83 -13.43
N GLY A 548 -44.36 2.43 -12.57
CA GLY A 548 -44.62 1.05 -12.12
C GLY A 548 -45.02 0.00 -13.17
N SER A 549 -44.85 0.25 -14.46
CA SER A 549 -45.11 -0.69 -15.56
C SER A 549 -44.20 -1.93 -15.48
N ASN A 550 -42.89 -1.71 -15.31
CA ASN A 550 -41.89 -2.79 -15.39
C ASN A 550 -42.09 -3.88 -14.33
N GLN A 551 -42.48 -3.53 -13.11
CA GLN A 551 -42.69 -4.50 -12.03
C GLN A 551 -43.92 -5.39 -12.29
N LYS A 552 -44.97 -4.85 -12.93
CA LYS A 552 -46.14 -5.63 -13.34
C LYS A 552 -45.80 -6.60 -14.48
N GLN A 553 -45.05 -6.13 -15.48
CA GLN A 553 -44.63 -6.96 -16.61
C GLN A 553 -43.64 -8.07 -16.19
N GLN A 554 -42.76 -7.79 -15.21
CA GLN A 554 -41.93 -8.81 -14.57
C GLN A 554 -42.77 -9.83 -13.79
N MET A 555 -43.77 -9.39 -13.01
CA MET A 555 -44.68 -10.29 -12.28
C MET A 555 -45.48 -11.20 -13.22
N GLU A 556 -46.00 -10.67 -14.33
CA GLU A 556 -46.70 -11.45 -15.36
C GLU A 556 -45.76 -12.47 -16.03
N THR A 557 -44.50 -12.10 -16.27
CA THR A 557 -43.46 -13.02 -16.79
C THR A 557 -43.13 -14.14 -15.78
N ILE A 558 -42.97 -13.80 -14.50
CA ILE A 558 -42.72 -14.77 -13.42
C ILE A 558 -43.89 -15.76 -13.29
N ASN A 559 -45.13 -15.26 -13.33
CA ASN A 559 -46.32 -16.11 -13.27
C ASN A 559 -46.42 -17.06 -14.48
N HIS A 560 -46.08 -16.58 -15.69
CA HIS A 560 -46.06 -17.41 -16.89
C HIS A 560 -45.00 -18.53 -16.82
N LEU A 561 -43.77 -18.19 -16.41
CA LEU A 561 -42.69 -19.17 -16.22
C LEU A 561 -43.03 -20.18 -15.12
N THR A 562 -43.63 -19.74 -14.01
CA THR A 562 -44.06 -20.61 -12.91
C THR A 562 -45.10 -21.62 -13.39
N ALA A 563 -46.11 -21.18 -14.15
CA ALA A 563 -47.11 -22.07 -14.74
C ALA A 563 -46.49 -23.07 -15.75
N GLN A 564 -45.48 -22.63 -16.52
CA GLN A 564 -44.76 -23.49 -17.46
C GLN A 564 -43.93 -24.57 -16.74
N VAL A 565 -43.29 -24.25 -15.62
CA VAL A 565 -42.55 -25.21 -14.79
C VAL A 565 -43.50 -26.26 -14.20
N VAL A 566 -44.59 -25.84 -13.55
CA VAL A 566 -45.57 -26.77 -12.96
C VAL A 566 -46.15 -27.73 -14.01
N ALA A 567 -46.52 -27.23 -15.20
CA ALA A 567 -47.02 -28.06 -16.29
C ALA A 567 -45.96 -29.05 -16.83
N ALA A 568 -44.67 -28.68 -16.78
CA ALA A 568 -43.57 -29.58 -17.14
C ALA A 568 -43.33 -30.65 -16.07
N GLU A 569 -43.42 -30.30 -14.78
CA GLU A 569 -43.32 -31.24 -13.66
C GLU A 569 -44.46 -32.26 -13.67
N GLU A 570 -45.71 -31.84 -13.89
CA GLU A 570 -46.85 -32.74 -14.08
C GLU A 570 -46.63 -33.69 -15.27
N ALA A 571 -46.15 -33.17 -16.41
CA ALA A 571 -45.86 -33.98 -17.60
C ALA A 571 -44.70 -34.98 -17.38
N ILE A 572 -43.71 -34.65 -16.53
CA ILE A 572 -42.64 -35.57 -16.12
C ILE A 572 -43.22 -36.65 -15.20
N ASN A 573 -43.99 -36.28 -14.17
CA ASN A 573 -44.62 -37.23 -13.24
C ASN A 573 -45.50 -38.27 -13.96
N VAL A 574 -46.29 -37.86 -14.96
CA VAL A 574 -47.10 -38.78 -15.78
C VAL A 574 -46.23 -39.72 -16.62
N ARG A 575 -45.06 -39.26 -17.11
CA ARG A 575 -44.11 -40.10 -17.86
C ARG A 575 -43.40 -41.09 -16.95
N GLU A 576 -42.95 -40.67 -15.77
CA GLU A 576 -42.38 -41.59 -14.77
C GLU A 576 -43.36 -42.66 -14.36
N GLU A 577 -44.61 -42.31 -14.10
CA GLU A 577 -45.65 -43.26 -13.73
C GLU A 577 -45.96 -44.26 -14.85
N ARG A 578 -45.84 -43.85 -16.13
CA ARG A 578 -45.90 -44.79 -17.25
C ARG A 578 -44.65 -45.67 -17.35
N ILE A 579 -43.47 -45.16 -17.02
CA ILE A 579 -42.22 -45.95 -16.96
C ILE A 579 -42.31 -47.01 -15.85
N ARG A 580 -42.77 -46.66 -14.64
CA ARG A 580 -42.98 -47.61 -13.53
C ARG A 580 -43.90 -48.76 -13.92
N LYS A 581 -45.04 -48.44 -14.57
CA LYS A 581 -45.98 -49.44 -15.08
C LYS A 581 -45.39 -50.34 -16.17
N LEU A 582 -44.56 -49.80 -17.06
CA LEU A 582 -43.84 -50.60 -18.06
C LEU A 582 -42.74 -51.47 -17.42
N GLN A 583 -42.11 -51.02 -16.34
CA GLN A 583 -41.14 -51.81 -15.57
C GLN A 583 -41.80 -52.98 -14.83
N THR A 584 -42.97 -52.79 -14.21
CA THR A 584 -43.73 -53.91 -13.62
C THR A 584 -44.22 -54.87 -14.71
N GLU A 585 -44.82 -54.35 -15.79
CA GLU A 585 -45.24 -55.16 -16.95
C GLU A 585 -44.10 -55.96 -17.60
N LEU A 586 -42.84 -55.54 -17.46
CA LEU A 586 -41.66 -56.27 -17.92
C LEU A 586 -41.21 -57.32 -16.90
N LYS A 587 -41.20 -56.99 -15.61
CA LYS A 587 -40.84 -57.92 -14.51
C LYS A 587 -41.79 -59.11 -14.45
N ASP A 588 -43.11 -58.88 -14.56
CA ASP A 588 -44.12 -59.94 -14.57
C ASP A 588 -43.92 -60.92 -15.75
N LYS A 589 -43.47 -60.39 -16.90
CA LYS A 589 -43.13 -61.18 -18.10
C LYS A 589 -41.82 -61.94 -17.95
N ASP A 590 -40.82 -61.37 -17.28
CA ASP A 590 -39.52 -62.01 -17.02
C ASP A 590 -39.66 -63.18 -16.02
N GLU A 591 -40.46 -63.01 -14.98
CA GLU A 591 -40.86 -64.09 -14.06
C GLU A 591 -41.63 -65.20 -14.80
N THR A 592 -42.58 -64.82 -15.66
CA THR A 592 -43.32 -65.77 -16.52
C THR A 592 -42.40 -66.54 -17.46
N ILE A 593 -41.44 -65.87 -18.09
CA ILE A 593 -40.43 -66.50 -18.97
C ILE A 593 -39.54 -67.45 -18.17
N THR A 594 -39.12 -67.07 -16.96
CA THR A 594 -38.32 -67.91 -16.07
C THR A 594 -39.05 -69.21 -15.69
N VAL A 595 -40.35 -69.13 -15.38
CA VAL A 595 -41.18 -70.32 -15.12
C VAL A 595 -41.30 -71.22 -16.36
N PHE A 596 -41.52 -70.66 -17.55
CA PHE A 596 -41.57 -71.47 -18.78
C PHE A 596 -40.22 -72.08 -19.16
N GLN A 597 -39.09 -71.41 -18.90
CA GLN A 597 -37.76 -71.99 -19.08
C GLN A 597 -37.52 -73.17 -18.12
N ALA A 598 -37.88 -73.02 -16.84
CA ALA A 598 -37.79 -74.11 -15.87
C ALA A 598 -38.67 -75.31 -16.28
N GLN A 599 -39.91 -75.07 -16.72
CA GLN A 599 -40.81 -76.11 -17.21
C GLN A 599 -40.25 -76.81 -18.45
N ALA A 600 -39.64 -76.08 -19.38
CA ALA A 600 -39.03 -76.66 -20.59
C ALA A 600 -37.82 -77.55 -20.26
N GLU A 601 -36.96 -77.14 -19.32
CA GLU A 601 -35.83 -77.95 -18.86
C GLU A 601 -36.26 -79.19 -18.07
N VAL A 602 -37.35 -79.11 -17.26
CA VAL A 602 -37.95 -80.28 -16.61
C VAL A 602 -38.46 -81.28 -17.65
N TYR A 603 -39.32 -80.88 -18.60
CA TYR A 603 -39.82 -81.80 -19.63
C TYR A 603 -38.71 -82.38 -20.53
N LYS A 604 -37.64 -81.62 -20.76
CA LYS A 604 -36.44 -82.08 -21.49
C LYS A 604 -35.66 -83.13 -20.68
N SER A 605 -35.53 -82.94 -19.36
CA SER A 605 -34.95 -83.92 -18.43
C SER A 605 -35.79 -85.19 -18.35
N ASP A 606 -37.10 -85.06 -18.18
CA ASP A 606 -38.02 -86.20 -18.12
C ASP A 606 -38.00 -87.01 -19.43
N PHE A 607 -37.98 -86.31 -20.58
CA PHE A 607 -37.87 -86.96 -21.88
C PHE A 607 -36.55 -87.71 -22.07
N THR A 608 -35.41 -87.17 -21.61
CA THR A 608 -34.14 -87.91 -21.66
C THR A 608 -34.11 -89.08 -20.68
N ALA A 609 -34.69 -88.94 -19.48
CA ALA A 609 -34.81 -90.02 -18.51
C ALA A 609 -35.68 -91.17 -19.05
N GLU A 610 -36.85 -90.87 -19.62
CA GLU A 610 -37.74 -91.86 -20.26
C GLU A 610 -37.09 -92.51 -21.49
N ARG A 611 -36.39 -91.74 -22.32
CA ARG A 611 -35.63 -92.28 -23.46
C ARG A 611 -34.54 -93.26 -23.01
N ASP A 612 -33.78 -92.90 -21.97
CA ASP A 612 -32.66 -93.70 -21.49
C ASP A 612 -33.13 -94.91 -20.67
N ALA A 613 -34.29 -94.81 -19.99
CA ALA A 613 -35.00 -95.94 -19.40
C ALA A 613 -35.51 -96.91 -20.49
N ARG A 614 -36.11 -96.41 -21.58
CA ARG A 614 -36.51 -97.24 -22.73
C ARG A 614 -35.32 -97.91 -23.41
N ALA A 615 -34.17 -97.25 -23.50
CA ALA A 615 -32.94 -97.86 -24.03
C ALA A 615 -32.44 -99.02 -23.15
N ARG A 616 -32.49 -98.88 -21.82
CA ARG A 616 -32.19 -99.96 -20.86
C ARG A 616 -33.20 -101.12 -20.98
N LEU A 617 -34.49 -100.82 -21.07
CA LEU A 617 -35.53 -101.85 -21.26
C LEU A 617 -35.40 -102.57 -22.60
N ALA A 618 -35.00 -101.89 -23.67
CA ALA A 618 -34.73 -102.51 -24.97
C ALA A 618 -33.50 -103.44 -24.91
N THR A 619 -32.41 -103.02 -24.25
CA THR A 619 -31.21 -103.87 -24.08
C THR A 619 -31.47 -105.08 -23.19
N GLU A 620 -32.28 -104.94 -22.13
CA GLU A 620 -32.72 -106.08 -21.31
C GLU A 620 -33.68 -107.01 -22.05
N ARG A 621 -34.61 -106.48 -22.85
CA ARG A 621 -35.47 -107.28 -23.75
C ARG A 621 -34.61 -108.11 -24.71
N ASP A 622 -33.60 -107.50 -25.33
CA ASP A 622 -32.77 -108.16 -26.34
C ASP A 622 -31.82 -109.20 -25.70
N ARG A 623 -31.33 -108.95 -24.47
CA ARG A 623 -30.63 -109.95 -23.65
C ARG A 623 -31.54 -111.14 -23.34
N LEU A 624 -32.74 -110.90 -22.83
CA LEU A 624 -33.71 -111.96 -22.48
C LEU A 624 -34.20 -112.73 -23.72
N ALA A 625 -34.37 -112.06 -24.87
CA ALA A 625 -34.71 -112.72 -26.13
C ALA A 625 -33.60 -113.67 -26.58
N GLY A 626 -32.33 -113.24 -26.55
CA GLY A 626 -31.18 -114.09 -26.85
C GLY A 626 -31.01 -115.25 -25.86
N GLU A 627 -31.31 -115.04 -24.58
CA GLU A 627 -31.34 -116.11 -23.57
C GLU A 627 -32.46 -117.12 -23.83
N ILE A 628 -33.65 -116.67 -24.24
CA ILE A 628 -34.76 -117.56 -24.65
C ILE A 628 -34.39 -118.35 -25.91
N GLU A 629 -33.84 -117.72 -26.94
CA GLU A 629 -33.38 -118.39 -28.16
C GLU A 629 -32.31 -119.44 -27.85
N ALA A 630 -31.30 -119.08 -27.05
CA ALA A 630 -30.26 -120.01 -26.60
C ALA A 630 -30.78 -121.15 -25.71
N GLN A 631 -31.95 -121.01 -25.06
CA GLN A 631 -32.62 -122.10 -24.34
C GLN A 631 -33.51 -122.92 -25.28
N GLN A 632 -34.16 -122.31 -26.28
CA GLN A 632 -34.94 -123.02 -27.29
C GLN A 632 -34.05 -123.95 -28.12
N VAL A 633 -32.89 -123.47 -28.59
CA VAL A 633 -31.89 -124.29 -29.29
C VAL A 633 -31.48 -125.49 -28.45
N ARG A 634 -31.10 -125.31 -27.17
CA ARG A 634 -30.74 -126.42 -26.28
C ARG A 634 -31.90 -127.40 -26.02
N ASN A 635 -33.13 -126.91 -25.86
CA ASN A 635 -34.30 -127.78 -25.73
C ASN A 635 -34.56 -128.58 -27.02
N GLN A 636 -34.29 -128.00 -28.18
CA GLN A 636 -34.42 -128.68 -29.47
C GLN A 636 -33.30 -129.71 -29.67
N GLU A 637 -32.04 -129.39 -29.34
CA GLU A 637 -30.92 -130.36 -29.30
C GLU A 637 -31.21 -131.55 -28.38
N LEU A 638 -31.81 -131.32 -27.20
CA LEU A 638 -32.23 -132.38 -26.29
C LEU A 638 -33.42 -133.18 -26.82
N THR A 639 -34.36 -132.53 -27.51
CA THR A 639 -35.51 -133.20 -28.15
C THR A 639 -35.05 -134.08 -29.32
N ASP A 640 -34.07 -133.64 -30.11
CA ASP A 640 -33.46 -134.41 -31.18
C ASP A 640 -32.66 -135.60 -30.63
N GLN A 641 -31.92 -135.41 -29.52
CA GLN A 641 -31.24 -136.51 -28.82
C GLN A 641 -32.23 -137.56 -28.28
N LEU A 642 -33.34 -137.13 -27.65
CA LEU A 642 -34.41 -138.03 -27.20
C LEU A 642 -35.09 -138.74 -28.38
N THR A 643 -35.30 -138.05 -29.50
CA THR A 643 -35.89 -138.63 -30.72
C THR A 643 -34.97 -139.66 -31.36
N GLN A 644 -33.67 -139.39 -31.44
CA GLN A 644 -32.65 -140.34 -31.91
C GLN A 644 -32.56 -141.57 -30.99
N TYR A 645 -32.68 -141.39 -29.67
CA TYR A 645 -32.72 -142.49 -28.72
C TYR A 645 -33.99 -143.34 -28.86
N ALA A 646 -35.16 -142.71 -28.98
CA ALA A 646 -36.43 -143.39 -29.19
C ALA A 646 -36.48 -144.16 -30.51
N GLN A 647 -35.98 -143.58 -31.60
CA GLN A 647 -35.89 -144.25 -32.91
C GLN A 647 -34.99 -145.49 -32.86
N ARG A 648 -33.86 -145.44 -32.12
CA ARG A 648 -33.01 -146.63 -31.89
C ARG A 648 -33.76 -147.75 -31.17
N GLN A 649 -34.49 -147.45 -30.09
CA GLN A 649 -35.31 -148.48 -29.40
C GLN A 649 -36.43 -149.04 -30.29
N LEU A 650 -37.07 -148.20 -31.10
CA LEU A 650 -38.18 -148.63 -31.96
C LEU A 650 -37.70 -149.57 -33.09
N ALA A 651 -36.50 -149.33 -33.63
CA ALA A 651 -35.85 -150.24 -34.58
C ALA A 651 -35.53 -151.62 -33.94
N ASP A 652 -34.98 -151.65 -32.72
CA ASP A 652 -34.71 -152.89 -31.98
C ASP A 652 -35.99 -153.69 -31.67
N MET A 653 -37.13 -153.01 -31.52
CA MET A 653 -38.42 -153.65 -31.19
C MET A 653 -39.13 -154.22 -32.44
N GLN A 654 -39.06 -153.54 -33.59
CA GLN A 654 -39.69 -154.02 -34.83
C GLN A 654 -39.09 -155.32 -35.35
N LEU A 655 -37.82 -155.60 -35.02
CA LEU A 655 -37.13 -156.86 -35.33
C LEU A 655 -37.71 -158.12 -34.63
N ARG A 656 -38.77 -158.01 -33.81
CA ARG A 656 -39.26 -159.10 -32.94
C ARG A 656 -40.73 -159.51 -33.09
N ALA A 657 -41.53 -158.94 -34.00
CA ALA A 657 -43.00 -159.01 -33.91
C ALA A 657 -43.77 -159.29 -35.23
N SER A 658 -43.72 -160.51 -35.78
CA SER A 658 -44.43 -160.86 -37.03
C SER A 658 -45.15 -162.23 -37.04
N GLY A 659 -46.48 -162.26 -36.78
CA GLY A 659 -47.34 -163.40 -37.16
C GLY A 659 -48.73 -163.57 -36.47
N GLN A 660 -49.82 -163.26 -37.21
CA GLN A 660 -51.21 -163.85 -37.22
C GLN A 660 -52.07 -163.95 -35.91
N HIS A 661 -53.42 -164.06 -35.89
CA HIS A 661 -54.57 -163.47 -36.64
C HIS A 661 -55.93 -163.87 -35.96
N GLY A 662 -57.02 -163.08 -36.06
CA GLY A 662 -58.41 -163.48 -35.65
C GLY A 662 -59.46 -162.33 -35.49
N PRO A 663 -60.75 -162.43 -35.90
CA PRO A 663 -61.71 -161.28 -35.88
C PRO A 663 -63.18 -161.48 -35.36
N ALA A 664 -63.94 -160.35 -35.31
CA ALA A 664 -65.43 -160.17 -35.24
C ALA A 664 -66.15 -160.32 -33.86
N GLN A 665 -67.32 -159.72 -33.54
CA GLN A 665 -68.28 -158.82 -34.26
C GLN A 665 -69.21 -158.02 -33.27
N ALA A 666 -69.55 -156.73 -33.51
CA ALA A 666 -70.72 -155.99 -32.94
C ALA A 666 -70.89 -154.58 -33.58
N THR A 667 -72.02 -153.88 -33.35
CA THR A 667 -72.41 -152.58 -33.96
C THR A 667 -73.22 -151.71 -32.93
N TYR A 668 -73.77 -150.48 -33.16
CA TYR A 668 -74.05 -149.66 -34.36
C TYR A 668 -74.27 -148.14 -34.02
N SER A 669 -74.07 -147.24 -35.00
CA SER A 669 -74.49 -145.80 -35.08
C SER A 669 -73.93 -144.77 -34.05
N GLY A 670 -73.52 -143.55 -34.44
CA GLY A 670 -73.42 -142.98 -35.80
C GLY A 670 -72.85 -141.54 -35.88
N HIS A 671 -72.38 -141.19 -37.09
CA HIS A 671 -71.89 -139.90 -37.65
C HIS A 671 -70.84 -139.07 -36.84
N TYR A 672 -69.61 -138.80 -37.33
CA TYR A 672 -69.14 -138.07 -38.55
C TYR A 672 -69.49 -136.56 -38.53
N VAL A 673 -68.60 -135.61 -38.86
CA VAL A 673 -67.39 -135.62 -39.73
C VAL A 673 -66.17 -134.87 -39.12
N ASP A 674 -64.96 -135.38 -39.38
CA ASP A 674 -63.62 -134.74 -39.65
C ASP A 674 -63.53 -133.17 -39.62
N VAL A 675 -62.45 -132.49 -39.16
CA VAL A 675 -61.06 -132.50 -39.67
C VAL A 675 -60.02 -131.87 -38.69
N ARG A 676 -58.88 -132.58 -38.49
CA ARG A 676 -57.49 -132.15 -38.10
C ARG A 676 -57.14 -131.34 -36.82
N ASP A 677 -55.87 -131.59 -36.44
CA ASP A 677 -54.88 -130.84 -35.64
C ASP A 677 -55.04 -130.64 -34.11
N ASN A 678 -53.99 -131.08 -33.40
CA ASN A 678 -53.81 -131.25 -31.95
C ASN A 678 -52.31 -131.56 -31.78
N ARG A 679 -51.46 -130.85 -31.02
CA ARG A 679 -51.54 -129.98 -29.83
C ARG A 679 -50.44 -128.88 -29.92
N GLN A 680 -50.23 -127.93 -29.00
CA GLN A 680 -50.66 -127.79 -27.59
C GLN A 680 -50.82 -126.30 -27.19
N ALA A 681 -51.68 -126.07 -26.20
CA ALA A 681 -51.65 -125.13 -25.07
C ALA A 681 -50.52 -124.06 -24.97
N HIS A 682 -50.75 -122.87 -24.40
CA HIS A 682 -51.58 -122.58 -23.21
C HIS A 682 -52.41 -121.28 -23.24
N GLN A 683 -53.50 -121.31 -22.46
CA GLN A 683 -54.30 -120.20 -21.93
C GLN A 683 -53.66 -119.62 -20.63
N PRO A 684 -54.22 -118.58 -19.96
CA PRO A 684 -55.43 -117.79 -20.28
C PRO A 684 -55.22 -116.26 -20.31
N MET A 685 -56.27 -115.52 -20.69
CA MET A 685 -56.43 -114.11 -20.34
C MET A 685 -57.73 -113.89 -19.54
N SER A 686 -57.63 -112.99 -18.57
CA SER A 686 -58.61 -112.49 -17.60
C SER A 686 -60.11 -112.53 -17.93
N GLN A 687 -60.94 -112.90 -16.94
CA GLN A 687 -62.31 -112.36 -16.79
C GLN A 687 -62.84 -112.39 -15.33
N THR A 688 -63.01 -111.19 -14.77
CA THR A 688 -64.06 -110.75 -13.81
C THR A 688 -64.65 -111.71 -12.74
N GLY A 689 -64.07 -111.69 -11.52
CA GLY A 689 -64.75 -111.80 -10.21
C GLY A 689 -65.42 -113.14 -9.81
N PRO A 690 -66.05 -113.23 -8.61
CA PRO A 690 -66.10 -112.25 -7.50
C PRO A 690 -65.61 -112.81 -6.12
N GLY A 691 -65.36 -111.91 -5.15
CA GLY A 691 -65.62 -112.19 -3.72
C GLY A 691 -64.46 -112.47 -2.75
N SER A 692 -64.40 -111.62 -1.70
CA SER A 692 -64.23 -111.96 -0.27
C SER A 692 -62.92 -112.52 0.34
N ILE A 693 -62.40 -111.74 1.30
CA ILE A 693 -61.82 -112.14 2.62
C ILE A 693 -60.42 -112.79 2.66
N GLN A 694 -59.41 -111.99 3.10
CA GLN A 694 -58.58 -112.11 4.34
C GLN A 694 -58.11 -113.51 4.88
N PRO A 695 -57.10 -113.60 5.79
CA PRO A 695 -56.21 -112.54 6.35
C PRO A 695 -54.69 -112.88 6.51
N SER A 696 -53.88 -111.83 6.72
CA SER A 696 -52.62 -111.82 7.52
C SER A 696 -51.42 -112.70 7.05
N GLN A 697 -50.17 -112.49 7.46
CA GLN A 697 -49.57 -111.77 8.60
C GLN A 697 -48.37 -110.89 8.20
N HIS A 698 -48.10 -109.86 9.02
CA HIS A 698 -46.78 -109.34 9.50
C HIS A 698 -45.53 -109.46 8.59
N ASP A 699 -44.72 -108.41 8.38
CA ASP A 699 -44.60 -107.07 8.98
C ASP A 699 -44.00 -106.09 7.90
N GLU A 700 -43.69 -104.79 8.08
CA GLU A 700 -43.43 -103.94 9.26
C GLU A 700 -44.25 -102.61 9.23
N GLU A 701 -43.99 -101.67 10.14
CA GLU A 701 -44.79 -100.45 10.39
C GLU A 701 -44.10 -99.14 9.99
N GLU A 702 -44.80 -98.23 9.31
CA GLU A 702 -44.67 -96.77 9.52
C GLU A 702 -46.06 -96.11 9.51
N GLN A 703 -46.68 -96.01 10.69
CA GLN A 703 -47.89 -95.21 10.85
C GLN A 703 -47.54 -93.72 10.84
N GLN A 704 -47.80 -93.03 9.72
CA GLN A 704 -47.61 -91.59 9.62
C GLN A 704 -48.60 -90.86 10.54
N ILE A 705 -48.13 -90.45 11.72
CA ILE A 705 -48.92 -89.70 12.68
C ILE A 705 -49.11 -88.27 12.19
N PHE A 706 -50.31 -87.95 11.70
CA PHE A 706 -50.65 -86.64 11.18
C PHE A 706 -50.89 -85.65 12.33
N THR A 707 -50.03 -84.63 12.46
CA THR A 707 -50.17 -83.56 13.46
C THR A 707 -50.70 -82.27 12.84
N CYS A 708 -51.75 -81.69 13.43
CA CYS A 708 -52.21 -80.35 13.05
C CYS A 708 -51.19 -79.28 13.51
N PRO A 709 -50.62 -78.45 12.62
CA PRO A 709 -49.63 -77.44 13.00
C PRO A 709 -50.21 -76.26 13.81
N SER A 710 -51.55 -76.14 13.89
CA SER A 710 -52.22 -75.06 14.62
C SER A 710 -52.46 -75.37 16.10
N CYS A 711 -52.43 -76.65 16.51
CA CYS A 711 -52.76 -77.11 17.87
C CYS A 711 -51.99 -78.37 18.33
N GLU A 712 -51.04 -78.85 17.51
CA GLU A 712 -50.19 -80.04 17.72
C GLU A 712 -50.92 -81.38 17.93
N ARG A 713 -52.24 -81.42 17.71
CA ARG A 713 -53.05 -82.62 17.90
C ARG A 713 -52.68 -83.72 16.89
N ARG A 714 -52.29 -84.88 17.41
CA ARG A 714 -52.01 -86.12 16.65
C ARG A 714 -53.32 -86.79 16.23
N LEU A 715 -53.40 -87.19 14.96
CA LEU A 715 -54.55 -87.80 14.31
C LEU A 715 -54.10 -89.03 13.48
N PRO A 716 -54.95 -90.04 13.32
CA PRO A 716 -54.54 -91.35 12.78
C PRO A 716 -54.44 -91.41 11.26
N ASP A 717 -55.04 -90.46 10.54
CA ASP A 717 -55.13 -90.44 9.09
C ASP A 717 -55.27 -88.99 8.54
N PHE A 718 -55.08 -88.85 7.23
CA PHE A 718 -55.08 -87.56 6.53
C PHE A 718 -56.47 -86.92 6.41
N ASP A 719 -57.55 -87.70 6.26
CA ASP A 719 -58.90 -87.14 6.10
C ASP A 719 -59.39 -86.56 7.44
N THR A 720 -59.12 -87.26 8.55
CA THR A 720 -59.34 -86.76 9.90
C THR A 720 -58.50 -85.50 10.19
N LEU A 721 -57.25 -85.43 9.69
CA LEU A 721 -56.46 -84.19 9.74
C LEU A 721 -57.12 -83.06 8.95
N ASN A 722 -57.55 -83.32 7.72
CA ASN A 722 -58.08 -82.30 6.82
C ASN A 722 -59.35 -81.64 7.39
N ILE A 723 -60.27 -82.46 7.92
CA ILE A 723 -61.46 -81.98 8.66
C ILE A 723 -61.03 -81.16 9.88
N HIS A 724 -60.11 -81.67 10.71
CA HIS A 724 -59.71 -80.96 11.92
C HIS A 724 -58.98 -79.64 11.64
N VAL A 725 -58.22 -79.52 10.54
CA VAL A 725 -57.53 -78.29 10.17
C VAL A 725 -58.51 -77.17 9.83
N GLN A 726 -59.65 -77.47 9.18
CA GLN A 726 -60.69 -76.46 8.94
C GLN A 726 -61.27 -75.95 10.27
N ASP A 727 -61.80 -76.85 11.11
CA ASP A 727 -62.36 -76.51 12.42
C ASP A 727 -61.36 -75.74 13.31
N CYS A 728 -60.09 -76.16 13.33
CA CYS A 728 -59.06 -75.57 14.18
C CYS A 728 -58.63 -74.18 13.71
N LEU A 729 -58.66 -73.91 12.40
CA LEU A 729 -58.37 -72.57 11.87
C LEU A 729 -59.53 -71.61 12.13
N GLU A 730 -60.79 -72.06 11.99
CA GLU A 730 -61.96 -71.23 12.30
C GLU A 730 -62.05 -70.89 13.79
N GLN A 731 -61.80 -71.86 14.69
CA GLN A 731 -61.75 -71.60 16.14
C GLN A 731 -60.64 -70.62 16.51
N ARG A 732 -59.42 -70.79 15.98
CA ARG A 732 -58.29 -69.90 16.27
C ARG A 732 -58.46 -68.51 15.65
N ALA A 733 -59.18 -68.38 14.54
CA ALA A 733 -59.58 -67.08 13.99
C ALA A 733 -60.62 -66.38 14.88
N ALA A 734 -61.56 -67.12 15.47
CA ALA A 734 -62.53 -66.57 16.42
C ALA A 734 -61.86 -66.11 17.74
N GLU A 735 -60.88 -66.86 18.25
CA GLU A 735 -60.11 -66.47 19.45
C GLU A 735 -59.25 -65.21 19.23
N MET A 736 -58.67 -65.04 18.02
CA MET A 736 -57.97 -63.80 17.63
C MET A 736 -58.90 -62.64 17.27
N ALA A 737 -60.23 -62.84 17.28
CA ALA A 737 -61.23 -61.78 17.15
C ALA A 737 -61.88 -61.38 18.50
N GLN A 738 -61.42 -61.96 19.61
CA GLN A 738 -61.89 -61.67 20.97
C GLN A 738 -60.78 -61.18 21.92
N ASN A 739 -59.56 -60.95 21.40
CA ASN A 739 -58.47 -60.21 22.03
C ASN A 739 -58.13 -58.95 21.21
#